data_AF-B2B2A8-F1
#
_entry.id   AF-B2B2A8-F1
#
_cell.length_a   1.000
_cell.length_b   1.000
_cell.length_c   1.000
_cell.angle_alpha   90.00
_cell.angle_beta   90.00
_cell.angle_gamma   90.00
#
_symmetry.space_group_name_H-M   'P 1'
#
loop_
_entity.id
_entity.type
_entity.pdbx_description
1 polymer ?
#
loop_
_entity_poly.entity_id
_entity_poly.type
_entity_poly.pdbx_seq_one_letter_code
_entity_poly.pdbx_strand_id
1 'polypeptide(L)'
;MEAKLYAPATAPLTSSEKLVTLELQDGVVYQGYSFGAPKSIAGELVFQTGMVGYPESVTDPSYRGQILVITFPLVGNYGVPSRETMCELLKDLPAHFESHQIHIAGLVVATYAGEDYSHYLATSSLGAWLKEEGIPAMYGVDTRALTKRIREEGSMLGRMLLQNDSLADLAALNKAGQDWRPYFEQLEWVDPNKKNLVAEVSIKKPKLYSPPSASALKHSTGRPIRILCLDVGMKYNQLRCFLKRGVEVLVCPWDYDFSKEEYDGLFISNGPGDPAVMKDTVKHISAALAENKTPIFGICLGHQLLARASGAQTVKLKFGNRGHNIPCTSMVTGKCHITSQNHGYAVDAATLPTGWQELFVNANDGSNEGIMHVDKPHFSVQFHPESTPGPRDTEFLFDVFIQTVVKASEDNSVLQKPVHFPGGTVEENNKLHPRVSVKKVLVLGSGGLSIGQAGEFDYSGSQAIKALKEEGIYTVLINPNIATIQTSKGLADKVYFLPVNAEFVRKVIIHEKPDAIYCTFGGQTALSVGIQLKDEFESLGVKVLGTPIDTIITTEDRELFARSMDSIGEKCAKSASANNLEEAMHVVKDIGFPVIVRAAYALGGLGSGFANNEDELRELCSKAFAASPQVLIERSMKGWKEVEYEVVRDCQDNCITVCNMENFDPLGIHTGDSIVVAPSQTLSDEDYNMLRTTAVNVIRHLGVVGECNIQYALNPFSKEYCIIEVNARLSRSSALASKATGYPLAFIAAKLGLGIPLKDIKNSVTKVTCACFEPSLDYVVVKMPRWDLKKFNRVSSQLGSSMKSVGEVMSIGRTFEEAIQKAIRSIDFHNLGFNKTESALISLDDELQTPSDQRLFAIANAMYNGYSVKRIWELTQIDKWFLDRLMGLIDYAKHMEGLKGQSLNANTLLRAKQLGFSDRQIANFVGSSELLVRDVRTKAGITPFVKQIDTVAAEFPAYTNYLYTTYNASEHDIAFNDRGVMVLGSGVYRIGSSVEFDWCSVRAIRTLMESGIKTIMMNCKFTLSFLSLLSHMF
;
A
#
# COMPACT_ATOMS: atom_id res chain seq x y z
N MET A 1 28.32 10.55 -27.73
CA MET A 1 27.36 9.43 -27.73
C MET A 1 26.03 9.99 -28.14
N GLU A 2 25.33 9.37 -29.09
CA GLU A 2 23.96 9.77 -29.42
C GLU A 2 23.08 9.64 -28.17
N ALA A 3 22.37 10.72 -27.82
CA ALA A 3 21.43 10.75 -26.70
C ALA A 3 20.35 9.67 -26.89
N LYS A 4 20.21 8.73 -25.94
CA LYS A 4 19.17 7.71 -26.00
C LYS A 4 17.81 8.36 -25.72
N LEU A 5 16.94 8.38 -26.72
CA LEU A 5 15.58 8.91 -26.63
C LEU A 5 14.58 7.77 -26.44
N TYR A 6 13.76 7.88 -25.40
CA TYR A 6 12.63 7.00 -25.13
C TYR A 6 11.33 7.69 -25.53
N ALA A 7 10.61 7.09 -26.48
CA ALA A 7 9.25 7.51 -26.83
C ALA A 7 8.27 7.29 -25.66
N PRO A 8 7.06 7.88 -25.68
CA PRO A 8 6.07 7.67 -24.63
C PRO A 8 5.78 6.18 -24.38
N ALA A 9 5.91 5.77 -23.13
CA ALA A 9 5.74 4.40 -22.66
C ALA A 9 4.27 3.98 -22.54
N THR A 10 3.32 4.93 -22.50
CA THR A 10 1.88 4.66 -22.39
C THR A 10 1.11 5.33 -23.53
N ALA A 11 -0.15 4.94 -23.71
CA ALA A 11 -1.01 5.56 -24.70
C ALA A 11 -1.42 6.98 -24.29
N PRO A 12 -1.66 7.89 -25.24
CA PRO A 12 -2.27 9.18 -24.93
C PRO A 12 -3.76 9.00 -24.57
N LEU A 13 -4.24 9.85 -23.68
CA LEU A 13 -5.66 9.95 -23.32
C LEU A 13 -6.47 10.45 -24.52
N THR A 14 -5.98 11.50 -25.19
CA THR A 14 -6.61 12.14 -26.35
C THR A 14 -5.64 12.27 -27.53
N SER A 15 -6.16 12.44 -28.74
CA SER A 15 -5.31 12.57 -29.94
C SER A 15 -4.65 13.93 -30.11
N SER A 16 -4.97 14.92 -29.26
CA SER A 16 -4.57 16.33 -29.41
C SER A 16 -3.55 16.81 -28.37
N GLU A 17 -3.01 15.92 -27.53
CA GLU A 17 -2.05 16.28 -26.48
C GLU A 17 -0.67 16.62 -27.07
N LYS A 18 -0.11 17.76 -26.62
CA LYS A 18 1.27 18.14 -26.95
C LYS A 18 2.27 17.22 -26.26
N LEU A 19 3.38 16.94 -26.93
CA LEU A 19 4.50 16.25 -26.31
C LEU A 19 5.27 17.17 -25.35
N VAL A 20 5.84 16.55 -24.33
CA VAL A 20 6.87 17.12 -23.46
C VAL A 20 8.07 16.19 -23.49
N THR A 21 9.26 16.77 -23.56
CA THR A 21 10.52 16.04 -23.50
C THR A 21 11.23 16.34 -22.19
N LEU A 22 11.45 15.32 -21.35
CA LEU A 22 12.33 15.37 -20.20
C LEU A 22 13.75 15.01 -20.62
N GLU A 23 14.62 16.00 -20.73
CA GLU A 23 16.05 15.81 -20.96
C GLU A 23 16.79 15.79 -19.61
N LEU A 24 17.61 14.76 -19.43
CA LEU A 24 18.44 14.58 -18.24
C LEU A 24 19.86 15.10 -18.49
N GLN A 25 20.53 15.51 -17.41
CA GLN A 25 21.89 16.06 -17.48
C GLN A 25 22.91 15.11 -18.13
N ASP A 26 22.68 13.80 -18.03
CA ASP A 26 23.52 12.77 -18.64
C ASP A 26 23.21 12.51 -20.13
N GLY A 27 22.29 13.28 -20.71
CA GLY A 27 21.92 13.24 -22.12
C GLY A 27 20.82 12.23 -22.47
N VAL A 28 20.27 11.47 -21.50
CA VAL A 28 19.11 10.62 -21.77
C VAL A 28 17.83 11.43 -21.81
N VAL A 29 16.91 11.00 -22.67
CA VAL A 29 15.70 11.76 -23.00
C VAL A 29 14.47 10.87 -22.89
N TYR A 30 13.45 11.34 -22.18
CA TYR A 30 12.14 10.68 -22.08
C TYR A 30 11.06 11.59 -22.66
N GLN A 31 10.24 11.08 -23.56
CA GLN A 31 9.07 11.78 -24.09
C GLN A 31 7.80 11.32 -23.39
N GLY A 32 6.85 12.24 -23.27
CA GLY A 32 5.53 12.00 -22.69
C GLY A 32 4.54 13.05 -23.17
N TYR A 33 3.33 13.00 -22.64
CA TYR A 33 2.22 13.89 -23.00
C TYR A 33 1.97 14.91 -21.90
N SER A 34 1.78 16.17 -22.29
CA SER A 34 1.47 17.26 -21.37
C SER A 34 0.06 17.10 -20.79
N PHE A 35 -0.07 17.21 -19.47
CA PHE A 35 -1.39 17.32 -18.81
C PHE A 35 -1.47 18.48 -17.81
N GLY A 36 -0.35 19.12 -17.48
CA GLY A 36 -0.28 20.32 -16.65
C GLY A 36 -0.26 21.62 -17.47
N ALA A 37 0.36 22.67 -16.93
CA ALA A 37 0.53 23.94 -17.61
C ALA A 37 1.45 23.81 -18.85
N PRO A 38 1.12 24.47 -19.98
CA PRO A 38 1.91 24.40 -21.20
C PRO A 38 3.13 25.32 -21.11
N LYS A 39 4.15 24.91 -20.34
CA LYS A 39 5.44 25.62 -20.25
C LYS A 39 6.60 24.66 -20.02
N SER A 40 7.81 25.10 -20.38
CA SER A 40 9.05 24.38 -20.02
C SER A 40 9.54 24.73 -18.61
N ILE A 41 10.28 23.81 -17.98
CA ILE A 41 10.91 24.02 -16.67
C ILE A 41 12.21 23.23 -16.54
N ALA A 42 13.11 23.68 -15.67
CA ALA A 42 14.33 22.97 -15.26
C ALA A 42 14.42 22.91 -13.73
N GLY A 43 14.99 21.83 -13.21
CA GLY A 43 15.15 21.62 -11.78
C GLY A 43 15.94 20.35 -11.46
N GLU A 44 16.08 20.05 -10.18
CA GLU A 44 16.63 18.77 -9.73
C GLU A 44 15.57 17.68 -9.87
N LEU A 45 15.91 16.58 -10.52
CA LEU A 45 15.02 15.44 -10.71
C LEU A 45 15.11 14.50 -9.51
N VAL A 46 13.95 14.21 -8.91
CA VAL A 46 13.82 13.36 -7.72
C VAL A 46 12.65 12.40 -7.89
N PHE A 47 12.66 11.27 -7.19
CA PHE A 47 11.52 10.35 -7.15
C PHE A 47 11.00 10.18 -5.72
N GLN A 48 9.75 9.74 -5.58
CA GLN A 48 9.19 9.26 -4.31
C GLN A 48 8.56 7.86 -4.48
N THR A 49 8.46 7.11 -3.38
CA THR A 49 7.87 5.75 -3.33
C THR A 49 6.46 5.68 -2.72
N GLY A 50 5.85 6.80 -2.35
CA GLY A 50 4.47 6.87 -1.84
C GLY A 50 3.40 6.55 -2.90
N MET A 51 2.50 5.61 -2.57
CA MET A 51 1.41 5.17 -3.48
C MET A 51 0.15 6.05 -3.43
N VAL A 52 0.00 6.84 -2.37
CA VAL A 52 -1.11 7.79 -2.16
C VAL A 52 -0.55 9.16 -1.76
N GLY A 53 -1.41 10.18 -1.67
CA GLY A 53 -1.04 11.50 -1.19
C GLY A 53 -0.34 12.41 -2.19
N TYR A 54 -0.73 12.34 -3.48
CA TYR A 54 -0.18 13.28 -4.46
C TYR A 54 -0.55 14.75 -4.18
N PRO A 55 -1.75 15.12 -3.68
CA PRO A 55 -2.05 16.53 -3.37
C PRO A 55 -1.17 17.11 -2.27
N GLU A 56 -0.94 16.32 -1.22
CA GLU A 56 -0.08 16.66 -0.09
C GLU A 56 1.39 16.70 -0.53
N SER A 57 1.83 15.74 -1.35
CA SER A 57 3.20 15.70 -1.88
C SER A 57 3.54 16.94 -2.71
N VAL A 58 2.67 17.33 -3.66
CA VAL A 58 3.00 18.48 -4.54
C VAL A 58 2.97 19.82 -3.81
N THR A 59 2.32 19.89 -2.64
CA THR A 59 2.28 21.07 -1.77
C THR A 59 3.32 21.05 -0.65
N ASP A 60 4.15 20.01 -0.55
CA ASP A 60 5.27 19.99 0.39
C ASP A 60 6.37 21.00 -0.03
N PRO A 61 6.67 22.02 0.80
CA PRO A 61 7.70 23.01 0.48
C PRO A 61 9.10 22.44 0.26
N SER A 62 9.38 21.24 0.78
CA SER A 62 10.67 20.56 0.64
C SER A 62 11.00 20.19 -0.82
N TYR A 63 9.98 20.13 -1.70
CA TYR A 63 10.16 19.91 -3.15
C TYR A 63 10.43 21.17 -3.96
N ARG A 64 10.60 22.34 -3.33
CA ARG A 64 10.79 23.61 -4.06
C ARG A 64 11.92 23.50 -5.10
N GLY A 65 11.59 23.75 -6.36
CA GLY A 65 12.57 23.73 -7.46
C GLY A 65 12.91 22.33 -8.00
N GLN A 66 12.25 21.28 -7.52
CA GLN A 66 12.47 19.91 -7.95
C GLN A 66 11.41 19.43 -8.95
N ILE A 67 11.82 18.61 -9.91
CA ILE A 67 10.91 17.87 -10.80
C ILE A 67 10.62 16.53 -10.12
N LEU A 68 9.37 16.31 -9.72
CA LEU A 68 8.95 15.15 -8.94
C LEU A 68 8.52 14.00 -9.86
N VAL A 69 9.12 12.84 -9.68
CA VAL A 69 8.71 11.57 -10.28
C VAL A 69 7.92 10.76 -9.26
N ILE A 70 6.66 10.46 -9.55
CA ILE A 70 5.87 9.52 -8.74
C ILE A 70 6.07 8.11 -9.30
N THR A 71 6.52 7.19 -8.46
CA THR A 71 6.79 5.80 -8.87
C THR A 71 5.50 5.01 -9.13
N PHE A 72 4.48 5.19 -8.29
CA PHE A 72 3.19 4.54 -8.46
C PHE A 72 2.55 4.99 -9.80
N PRO A 73 2.13 4.05 -10.66
CA PRO A 73 1.83 4.40 -12.04
C PRO A 73 0.50 5.10 -12.24
N LEU A 74 -0.47 4.99 -11.32
CA LEU A 74 -1.82 5.51 -11.46
C LEU A 74 -2.02 6.77 -10.61
N VAL A 75 -1.97 7.95 -11.24
CA VAL A 75 -2.06 9.25 -10.54
C VAL A 75 -3.25 10.07 -11.04
N GLY A 76 -3.96 10.74 -10.13
CA GLY A 76 -5.15 11.57 -10.41
C GLY A 76 -6.50 10.88 -10.21
N ASN A 77 -6.48 9.59 -9.83
CA ASN A 77 -7.63 8.72 -9.61
C ASN A 77 -8.67 9.26 -8.60
N TYR A 78 -8.24 9.91 -7.51
CA TYR A 78 -9.13 10.48 -6.49
C TYR A 78 -9.23 12.02 -6.56
N GLY A 79 -8.80 12.64 -7.66
CA GLY A 79 -8.95 14.08 -7.90
C GLY A 79 -8.21 14.97 -6.89
N VAL A 80 -8.66 16.22 -6.74
CA VAL A 80 -8.09 17.22 -5.84
C VAL A 80 -9.23 17.87 -5.03
N PRO A 81 -9.08 18.00 -3.71
CA PRO A 81 -10.07 18.66 -2.87
C PRO A 81 -10.19 20.17 -3.16
N SER A 82 -11.21 20.80 -2.58
CA SER A 82 -11.42 22.25 -2.71
C SER A 82 -10.27 23.05 -2.09
N ARG A 83 -9.81 24.08 -2.82
CA ARG A 83 -8.85 25.08 -2.33
C ARG A 83 -9.50 26.11 -1.41
N GLU A 84 -10.82 26.21 -1.43
CA GLU A 84 -11.58 27.20 -0.67
C GLU A 84 -11.97 26.72 0.74
N THR A 85 -11.90 25.41 0.99
CA THR A 85 -12.20 24.84 2.30
C THR A 85 -11.07 25.16 3.28
N MET A 86 -11.34 26.06 4.22
CA MET A 86 -10.38 26.44 5.25
C MET A 86 -10.41 25.50 6.45
N CYS A 87 -9.25 25.29 7.05
CA CYS A 87 -9.11 24.48 8.26
C CYS A 87 -9.74 25.21 9.45
N GLU A 88 -10.66 24.55 10.17
CA GLU A 88 -11.31 25.15 11.36
C GLU A 88 -10.30 25.62 12.42
N LEU A 89 -9.20 24.87 12.57
CA LEU A 89 -8.17 25.14 13.56
C LEU A 89 -7.22 26.27 13.15
N LEU A 90 -6.85 26.33 11.87
CA LEU A 90 -5.93 27.35 11.34
C LEU A 90 -6.64 28.61 10.85
N LYS A 91 -7.95 28.52 10.61
CA LYS A 91 -8.89 29.56 10.14
C LYS A 91 -8.63 30.08 8.73
N ASP A 92 -7.44 30.61 8.46
CA ASP A 92 -7.10 31.26 7.19
C ASP A 92 -6.14 30.44 6.32
N LEU A 93 -5.92 29.17 6.68
CA LEU A 93 -5.14 28.21 5.90
C LEU A 93 -6.02 27.05 5.42
N PRO A 94 -5.73 26.48 4.24
CA PRO A 94 -6.52 25.40 3.66
C PRO A 94 -6.55 24.14 4.53
N ALA A 95 -7.68 23.42 4.45
CA ALA A 95 -7.91 22.19 5.20
C ALA A 95 -7.12 20.99 4.69
N HIS A 96 -6.90 20.90 3.38
CA HIS A 96 -6.45 19.67 2.72
C HIS A 96 -5.08 19.76 2.04
N PHE A 97 -4.34 20.84 2.26
CA PHE A 97 -3.03 21.06 1.65
C PHE A 97 -1.98 21.36 2.72
N GLU A 98 -0.72 21.11 2.38
CA GLU A 98 0.41 21.28 3.30
C GLU A 98 1.11 22.62 3.16
N SER A 99 0.72 23.41 2.16
CA SER A 99 1.10 24.81 2.01
C SER A 99 0.03 25.59 1.24
N HIS A 100 0.30 26.85 0.90
CA HIS A 100 -0.62 27.71 0.15
C HIS A 100 -0.56 27.52 -1.38
N GLN A 101 0.41 26.76 -1.91
CA GLN A 101 0.63 26.63 -3.35
C GLN A 101 1.33 25.31 -3.70
N ILE A 102 1.37 24.97 -4.98
CA ILE A 102 2.20 23.83 -5.44
C ILE A 102 3.69 24.24 -5.44
N HIS A 103 4.55 23.42 -4.83
CA HIS A 103 5.98 23.73 -4.65
C HIS A 103 6.92 23.05 -5.66
N ILE A 104 6.52 21.90 -6.21
CA ILE A 104 7.28 21.21 -7.25
C ILE A 104 7.47 22.12 -8.48
N ALA A 105 8.63 22.01 -9.14
CA ALA A 105 8.88 22.69 -10.40
C ALA A 105 8.12 22.05 -11.57
N GLY A 106 7.98 20.72 -11.54
CA GLY A 106 7.21 19.96 -12.52
C GLY A 106 6.91 18.54 -12.04
N LEU A 107 5.96 17.87 -12.68
CA LEU A 107 5.50 16.53 -12.30
C LEU A 107 5.67 15.52 -13.43
N VAL A 108 6.20 14.34 -13.11
CA VAL A 108 6.38 13.22 -14.03
C VAL A 108 5.69 11.99 -13.47
N VAL A 109 4.75 11.42 -14.23
CA VAL A 109 4.01 10.21 -13.85
C VAL A 109 4.03 9.17 -14.97
N ALA A 110 3.75 7.91 -14.64
CA ALA A 110 3.63 6.88 -15.67
C ALA A 110 2.32 7.04 -16.45
N THR A 111 1.19 7.13 -15.74
CA THR A 111 -0.13 7.33 -16.32
C THR A 111 -0.87 8.41 -15.53
N TYR A 112 -1.72 9.15 -16.24
CA TYR A 112 -2.66 10.11 -15.64
C TYR A 112 -4.07 9.53 -15.79
N ALA A 113 -4.85 9.50 -14.71
CA ALA A 113 -6.23 9.00 -14.72
C ALA A 113 -7.15 9.80 -15.66
N GLY A 114 -6.75 11.03 -16.01
CA GLY A 114 -7.54 11.94 -16.81
C GLY A 114 -8.35 12.90 -15.94
N GLU A 115 -9.34 13.53 -16.57
CA GLU A 115 -10.20 14.51 -15.90
C GLU A 115 -11.33 13.88 -15.08
N ASP A 116 -11.58 12.58 -15.30
CA ASP A 116 -12.55 11.79 -14.54
C ASP A 116 -11.86 11.18 -13.30
N TYR A 117 -12.31 11.62 -12.13
CA TYR A 117 -11.85 11.19 -10.81
C TYR A 117 -13.02 10.76 -9.94
N SER A 118 -12.75 9.98 -8.89
CA SER A 118 -13.79 9.52 -7.96
C SER A 118 -13.34 9.61 -6.51
N HIS A 119 -13.77 10.68 -5.84
CA HIS A 119 -13.63 10.87 -4.40
C HIS A 119 -14.62 11.93 -3.92
N TYR A 120 -15.24 11.74 -2.75
CA TYR A 120 -16.33 12.62 -2.31
C TYR A 120 -15.90 14.05 -1.95
N LEU A 121 -14.60 14.26 -1.65
CA LEU A 121 -14.03 15.59 -1.41
C LEU A 121 -13.53 16.29 -2.68
N ALA A 122 -13.36 15.56 -3.78
CA ALA A 122 -12.71 16.11 -4.97
C ALA A 122 -13.63 17.09 -5.70
N THR A 123 -13.12 18.27 -6.04
CA THR A 123 -13.84 19.32 -6.78
C THR A 123 -13.18 19.66 -8.11
N SER A 124 -11.95 19.19 -8.36
CA SER A 124 -11.28 19.28 -9.65
C SER A 124 -10.36 18.10 -9.90
N SER A 125 -9.94 17.92 -11.15
CA SER A 125 -8.87 17.00 -11.49
C SER A 125 -7.49 17.54 -11.05
N LEU A 126 -6.50 16.67 -11.05
CA LEU A 126 -5.10 17.07 -10.83
C LEU A 126 -4.58 17.95 -11.98
N GLY A 127 -4.88 17.61 -13.23
CA GLY A 127 -4.44 18.38 -14.40
C GLY A 127 -5.01 19.80 -14.43
N ALA A 128 -6.28 19.98 -14.04
CA ALA A 128 -6.88 21.31 -13.92
C ALA A 128 -6.18 22.17 -12.87
N TRP A 129 -5.89 21.61 -11.70
CA TRP A 129 -5.19 22.33 -10.62
C TRP A 129 -3.74 22.68 -10.99
N LEU A 130 -3.02 21.76 -11.65
CA LEU A 130 -1.67 22.04 -12.15
C LEU A 130 -1.66 23.18 -13.18
N LYS A 131 -2.68 23.25 -14.06
CA LYS A 131 -2.82 24.37 -15.02
C LYS A 131 -3.12 25.68 -14.32
N GLU A 132 -3.98 25.67 -13.30
CA GLU A 132 -4.36 26.83 -12.47
C GLU A 132 -3.12 27.45 -11.80
N GLU A 133 -2.26 26.63 -11.19
CA GLU A 133 -1.02 27.04 -10.52
C GLU A 133 0.17 27.22 -11.47
N GLY A 134 -0.04 26.99 -12.78
CA GLY A 134 0.99 27.12 -13.79
C GLY A 134 2.11 26.09 -13.68
N ILE A 135 1.87 24.88 -13.20
CA ILE A 135 2.86 23.81 -13.01
C ILE A 135 2.85 22.85 -14.21
N PRO A 136 3.98 22.64 -14.91
CA PRO A 136 4.05 21.72 -16.02
C PRO A 136 4.09 20.28 -15.52
N ALA A 137 3.42 19.39 -16.25
CA ALA A 137 3.35 17.99 -15.90
C ALA A 137 3.25 17.11 -17.14
N MET A 138 3.89 15.95 -17.09
CA MET A 138 3.89 14.96 -18.17
C MET A 138 3.56 13.55 -17.67
N TYR A 139 2.80 12.81 -18.47
CA TYR A 139 2.60 11.37 -18.28
C TYR A 139 3.12 10.58 -19.50
N GLY A 140 3.12 9.25 -19.42
CA GLY A 140 3.67 8.39 -20.45
C GLY A 140 5.16 8.17 -20.34
N VAL A 141 5.74 8.38 -19.15
CA VAL A 141 7.15 8.09 -18.87
C VAL A 141 7.26 6.74 -18.18
N ASP A 142 8.23 5.91 -18.55
CA ASP A 142 8.56 4.71 -17.76
C ASP A 142 9.24 5.15 -16.45
N THR A 143 8.44 5.50 -15.44
CA THR A 143 8.91 6.00 -14.14
C THR A 143 9.79 5.00 -13.41
N ARG A 144 9.64 3.70 -13.66
CA ARG A 144 10.50 2.65 -13.09
C ARG A 144 11.91 2.71 -13.69
N ALA A 145 12.02 2.83 -15.02
CA ALA A 145 13.31 3.00 -15.69
C ALA A 145 14.00 4.30 -15.24
N LEU A 146 13.23 5.38 -15.10
CA LEU A 146 13.73 6.67 -14.61
C LEU A 146 14.24 6.57 -13.16
N THR A 147 13.50 5.88 -12.29
CA THR A 147 13.87 5.68 -10.87
C THR A 147 15.16 4.87 -10.74
N LYS A 148 15.30 3.77 -11.50
CA LYS A 148 16.56 2.98 -11.54
C LYS A 148 17.75 3.85 -11.93
N ARG A 149 17.56 4.74 -12.91
CA ARG A 149 18.60 5.67 -13.37
C ARG A 149 18.99 6.68 -12.30
N ILE A 150 18.01 7.31 -11.63
CA ILE A 150 18.28 8.24 -10.50
C ILE A 150 19.00 7.50 -9.36
N ARG A 151 18.60 6.27 -9.04
CA ARG A 151 19.29 5.44 -8.04
C ARG A 151 20.74 5.13 -8.43
N GLU A 152 20.99 4.80 -9.70
CA GLU A 152 22.29 4.37 -10.21
C GLU A 152 23.28 5.53 -10.39
N GLU A 153 22.84 6.66 -10.94
CA GLU A 153 23.67 7.83 -11.24
C GLU A 153 23.62 8.89 -10.13
N GLY A 154 22.61 8.85 -9.27
CA GLY A 154 22.32 9.87 -8.26
C GLY A 154 21.30 10.92 -8.73
N SER A 155 20.86 11.77 -7.79
CA SER A 155 20.05 12.95 -8.11
C SER A 155 20.78 13.82 -9.13
N MET A 156 20.07 14.22 -10.19
CA MET A 156 20.62 14.92 -11.33
C MET A 156 19.70 16.04 -11.77
N LEU A 157 20.18 16.94 -12.64
CA LEU A 157 19.31 17.94 -13.22
C LEU A 157 18.45 17.36 -14.34
N GLY A 158 17.21 17.84 -14.43
CA GLY A 158 16.27 17.56 -15.51
C GLY A 158 15.69 18.86 -16.06
N ARG A 159 15.33 18.86 -17.35
CA ARG A 159 14.52 19.92 -17.95
C ARG A 159 13.37 19.32 -18.77
N MET A 160 12.16 19.76 -18.48
CA MET A 160 10.94 19.43 -19.23
C MET A 160 10.76 20.52 -20.29
N LEU A 161 10.75 20.11 -21.55
CA LEU A 161 10.70 20.99 -22.71
C LEU A 161 9.39 20.74 -23.47
N LEU A 162 8.58 21.78 -23.64
CA LEU A 162 7.30 21.69 -24.36
C LEU A 162 7.53 21.66 -25.88
N GLN A 163 6.70 20.91 -26.58
CA GLN A 163 6.68 20.89 -28.04
C GLN A 163 6.28 22.25 -28.63
N ASN A 164 7.05 22.70 -29.64
CA ASN A 164 6.77 23.91 -30.42
C ASN A 164 5.52 23.72 -31.30
N ASP A 165 4.79 24.80 -31.61
CA ASP A 165 3.57 24.76 -32.45
C ASP A 165 3.81 24.45 -33.94
N SER A 166 5.04 24.10 -34.35
CA SER A 166 5.34 23.76 -35.74
C SER A 166 4.69 22.43 -36.14
N LEU A 167 4.10 22.38 -37.35
CA LEU A 167 3.40 21.24 -37.97
C LEU A 167 4.35 20.08 -38.33
N ALA A 168 5.19 19.63 -37.41
CA ALA A 168 6.00 18.44 -37.61
C ALA A 168 5.16 17.19 -37.31
N ASP A 169 5.16 16.25 -38.25
CA ASP A 169 4.56 14.93 -38.08
C ASP A 169 5.21 14.23 -36.86
N LEU A 170 4.41 13.92 -35.83
CA LEU A 170 4.84 13.20 -34.61
C LEU A 170 5.54 11.88 -34.96
N ALA A 171 5.22 11.29 -36.11
CA ALA A 171 5.86 10.08 -36.63
C ALA A 171 7.30 10.32 -37.16
N ALA A 172 7.65 11.55 -37.56
CA ALA A 172 8.99 11.90 -38.01
C ALA A 172 9.98 12.07 -36.85
N LEU A 173 9.52 12.64 -35.72
CA LEU A 173 10.29 12.87 -34.49
C LEU A 173 10.80 11.58 -33.80
N ASN A 174 10.07 10.47 -33.96
CA ASN A 174 10.37 9.19 -33.32
C ASN A 174 11.37 8.33 -34.11
N LYS A 175 11.92 8.81 -35.24
CA LYS A 175 12.98 8.09 -35.97
C LYS A 175 14.33 8.33 -35.31
N ALA A 176 14.98 7.24 -34.89
CA ALA A 176 16.33 7.26 -34.36
C ALA A 176 17.30 8.01 -35.30
N GLY A 177 17.97 9.04 -34.78
CA GLY A 177 19.02 9.78 -35.48
C GLY A 177 18.67 11.20 -35.97
N GLN A 178 17.42 11.67 -35.84
CA GLN A 178 17.10 13.10 -36.05
C GLN A 178 17.28 13.91 -34.77
N ASP A 179 17.81 15.13 -34.89
CA ASP A 179 17.91 16.05 -33.75
C ASP A 179 16.50 16.50 -33.34
N TRP A 180 16.07 16.07 -32.16
CA TRP A 180 14.75 16.38 -31.62
C TRP A 180 14.67 17.83 -31.11
N ARG A 181 15.80 18.45 -30.75
CA ARG A 181 15.84 19.77 -30.08
C ARG A 181 15.12 20.89 -30.82
N PRO A 182 15.20 21.04 -32.16
CA PRO A 182 14.51 22.11 -32.89
C PRO A 182 12.98 22.10 -32.75
N TYR A 183 12.40 20.97 -32.34
CA TYR A 183 10.95 20.79 -32.22
C TYR A 183 10.41 21.08 -30.81
N PHE A 184 11.29 21.36 -29.85
CA PHE A 184 10.94 21.66 -28.47
C PHE A 184 11.54 23.01 -28.06
N GLU A 185 10.92 23.64 -27.07
CA GLU A 185 11.45 24.83 -26.43
C GLU A 185 12.86 24.57 -25.87
N GLN A 186 13.68 25.61 -25.80
CA GLN A 186 15.04 25.53 -25.27
C GLN A 186 15.11 26.28 -23.94
N LEU A 187 15.67 25.63 -22.92
CA LEU A 187 15.76 26.18 -21.57
C LEU A 187 17.11 25.84 -20.95
N GLU A 188 17.75 26.80 -20.29
CA GLU A 188 19.02 26.59 -19.59
C GLU A 188 18.88 25.64 -18.39
N TRP A 189 19.96 24.93 -18.05
CA TRP A 189 20.01 24.09 -16.86
C TRP A 189 19.97 24.95 -15.59
N VAL A 190 19.16 24.56 -14.61
CA VAL A 190 19.04 25.25 -13.33
C VAL A 190 19.27 24.26 -12.20
N ASP A 191 20.30 24.51 -11.40
CA ASP A 191 20.51 23.80 -10.13
C ASP A 191 19.87 24.61 -8.99
N PRO A 192 18.72 24.15 -8.44
CA PRO A 192 18.03 24.88 -7.39
C PRO A 192 18.82 24.89 -6.07
N ASN A 193 19.69 23.91 -5.83
CA ASN A 193 20.41 23.76 -4.56
C ASN A 193 21.48 24.84 -4.35
N LYS A 194 21.85 25.61 -5.39
CA LYS A 194 22.78 26.74 -5.27
C LYS A 194 22.13 27.99 -4.66
N LYS A 195 20.80 28.01 -4.56
CA LYS A 195 20.03 29.13 -4.01
C LYS A 195 19.60 28.82 -2.58
N ASN A 196 19.35 29.87 -1.81
CA ASN A 196 18.60 29.73 -0.56
C ASN A 196 17.10 29.55 -0.87
N LEU A 197 16.68 28.30 -1.08
CA LEU A 197 15.28 27.95 -1.38
C LEU A 197 14.34 28.26 -0.20
N VAL A 198 14.86 28.23 1.02
CA VAL A 198 14.10 28.56 2.23
C VAL A 198 13.58 30.00 2.19
N ALA A 199 14.38 30.94 1.71
CA ALA A 199 13.96 32.34 1.58
C ALA A 199 12.77 32.53 0.62
N GLU A 200 12.58 31.62 -0.34
CA GLU A 200 11.43 31.64 -1.25
C GLU A 200 10.15 31.14 -0.55
N VAL A 201 10.24 30.08 0.25
CA VAL A 201 9.07 29.38 0.83
C VAL A 201 8.67 29.86 2.22
N SER A 202 9.61 30.38 3.01
CA SER A 202 9.34 30.91 4.36
C SER A 202 8.33 32.05 4.33
N ILE A 203 7.49 32.11 5.37
CA ILE A 203 6.64 33.25 5.69
C ILE A 203 7.49 34.53 5.76
N LYS A 204 6.89 35.67 5.39
CA LYS A 204 7.60 36.95 5.30
C LYS A 204 7.49 37.80 6.58
N LYS A 205 6.53 37.52 7.45
CA LYS A 205 6.31 38.24 8.71
C LYS A 205 5.87 37.26 9.79
N PRO A 206 6.26 37.47 11.06
CA PRO A 206 5.79 36.63 12.15
C PRO A 206 4.26 36.61 12.23
N LYS A 207 3.70 35.44 12.52
CA LYS A 207 2.26 35.24 12.68
C LYS A 207 1.98 34.29 13.84
N LEU A 208 1.07 34.72 14.71
CA LEU A 208 0.64 33.95 15.87
C LEU A 208 -0.60 33.12 15.52
N TYR A 209 -0.56 31.84 15.85
CA TYR A 209 -1.68 30.92 15.76
C TYR A 209 -2.02 30.42 17.16
N SER A 210 -3.28 30.64 17.59
CA SER A 210 -3.72 30.27 18.92
C SER A 210 -4.70 29.09 18.87
N PRO A 211 -4.60 28.14 19.82
CA PRO A 211 -5.51 27.00 19.92
C PRO A 211 -6.89 27.44 20.42
N PRO A 212 -7.92 26.57 20.35
CA PRO A 212 -9.20 26.83 21.01
C PRO A 212 -9.02 27.09 22.52
N SER A 213 -9.66 28.14 23.06
CA SER A 213 -9.47 28.57 24.46
C SER A 213 -9.75 27.48 25.49
N ALA A 214 -10.63 26.53 25.17
CA ALA A 214 -11.01 25.42 26.05
C ALA A 214 -9.91 24.35 26.19
N SER A 215 -9.04 24.19 25.19
CA SER A 215 -7.95 23.20 25.19
C SER A 215 -6.58 23.82 25.39
N ALA A 216 -6.48 25.15 25.55
CA ALA A 216 -5.21 25.86 25.67
C ALA A 216 -4.44 25.48 26.95
N LEU A 217 -3.23 24.95 26.77
CA LEU A 217 -2.29 24.69 27.85
C LEU A 217 -1.76 26.00 28.43
N LYS A 218 -1.56 26.03 29.75
CA LYS A 218 -1.17 27.23 30.49
C LYS A 218 0.25 27.13 31.00
N HIS A 219 1.00 28.21 30.80
CA HIS A 219 2.28 28.47 31.43
C HIS A 219 2.08 28.75 32.94
N SER A 220 3.13 28.61 33.74
CA SER A 220 3.13 28.89 35.19
C SER A 220 2.69 30.33 35.55
N THR A 221 2.78 31.26 34.60
CA THR A 221 2.32 32.66 34.72
C THR A 221 0.86 32.88 34.31
N GLY A 222 0.15 31.84 33.86
CA GLY A 222 -1.26 31.89 33.42
C GLY A 222 -1.49 32.24 31.94
N ARG A 223 -0.45 32.65 31.19
CA ARG A 223 -0.52 32.81 29.73
C ARG A 223 -0.55 31.45 29.02
N PRO A 224 -1.02 31.34 27.77
CA PRO A 224 -0.85 30.11 26.99
C PRO A 224 0.62 29.72 26.84
N ILE A 225 0.90 28.41 26.83
CA ILE A 225 2.21 27.90 26.41
C ILE A 225 2.43 28.32 24.96
N ARG A 226 3.61 28.86 24.67
CA ARG A 226 3.99 29.39 23.36
C ARG A 226 5.22 28.68 22.82
N ILE A 227 5.09 28.12 21.63
CA ILE A 227 6.21 27.61 20.83
C ILE A 227 6.54 28.62 19.76
N LEU A 228 7.82 29.00 19.67
CA LEU A 228 8.33 29.75 18.52
C LEU A 228 8.72 28.75 17.44
N CYS A 229 8.12 28.86 16.26
CA CYS A 229 8.41 28.04 15.10
C CYS A 229 9.22 28.86 14.09
N LEU A 230 10.44 28.43 13.78
CA LEU A 230 11.18 28.93 12.62
C LEU A 230 10.69 28.20 11.37
N ASP A 231 10.02 28.96 10.50
CA ASP A 231 9.56 28.49 9.21
C ASP A 231 10.73 28.46 8.23
N VAL A 232 11.30 27.26 8.05
CA VAL A 232 12.30 27.00 7.02
C VAL A 232 11.71 26.29 5.79
N GLY A 233 10.37 26.29 5.65
CA GLY A 233 9.62 25.51 4.66
C GLY A 233 8.54 24.64 5.29
N MET A 234 7.83 25.19 6.28
CA MET A 234 6.93 24.48 7.17
C MET A 234 5.70 23.92 6.45
N LYS A 235 5.44 22.63 6.70
CA LYS A 235 4.16 21.99 6.37
C LYS A 235 3.07 22.37 7.37
N TYR A 236 1.87 22.67 6.86
CA TYR A 236 0.74 23.07 7.70
C TYR A 236 0.33 22.02 8.72
N ASN A 237 0.55 20.72 8.48
CA ASN A 237 0.19 19.73 9.49
C ASN A 237 1.02 19.84 10.78
N GLN A 238 2.22 20.41 10.74
CA GLN A 238 2.99 20.70 11.97
C GLN A 238 2.23 21.69 12.87
N LEU A 239 1.63 22.73 12.29
CA LEU A 239 0.75 23.65 13.03
C LEU A 239 -0.48 22.93 13.57
N ARG A 240 -1.12 22.08 12.76
CA ARG A 240 -2.30 21.32 13.21
C ARG A 240 -1.95 20.44 14.41
N CYS A 241 -0.80 19.76 14.40
CA CYS A 241 -0.31 18.93 15.50
C CYS A 241 -0.12 19.72 16.80
N PHE A 242 0.45 20.94 16.74
CA PHE A 242 0.64 21.80 17.91
C PHE A 242 -0.67 22.39 18.45
N LEU A 243 -1.48 23.00 17.58
CA LEU A 243 -2.70 23.67 18.01
C LEU A 243 -3.74 22.68 18.57
N LYS A 244 -3.81 21.46 18.01
CA LYS A 244 -4.68 20.39 18.52
C LYS A 244 -4.31 19.97 19.95
N ARG A 245 -3.02 20.10 20.31
CA ARG A 245 -2.48 19.83 21.63
C ARG A 245 -2.50 21.04 22.56
N GLY A 246 -3.18 22.12 22.17
CA GLY A 246 -3.45 23.25 23.05
C GLY A 246 -2.29 24.24 23.18
N VAL A 247 -1.32 24.23 22.26
CA VAL A 247 -0.17 25.14 22.31
C VAL A 247 -0.36 26.29 21.34
N GLU A 248 0.04 27.50 21.72
CA GLU A 248 0.12 28.66 20.83
C GLU A 248 1.43 28.61 20.02
N VAL A 249 1.37 28.90 18.72
CA VAL A 249 2.54 28.85 17.84
C VAL A 249 2.80 30.20 17.21
N LEU A 250 3.95 30.81 17.50
CA LEU A 250 4.45 31.99 16.80
C LEU A 250 5.35 31.53 15.66
N VAL A 251 4.83 31.58 14.43
CA VAL A 251 5.59 31.22 13.22
C VAL A 251 6.39 32.43 12.77
N CYS A 252 7.71 32.29 12.69
CA CYS A 252 8.65 33.34 12.34
C CYS A 252 9.40 32.99 11.04
N PRO A 253 9.82 34.01 10.26
CA PRO A 253 10.69 33.80 9.11
C PRO A 253 12.00 33.07 9.44
N TRP A 254 12.57 32.37 8.46
CA TRP A 254 13.82 31.60 8.59
C TRP A 254 15.03 32.37 9.14
N ASP A 255 15.12 33.68 8.87
CA ASP A 255 16.20 34.59 9.25
C ASP A 255 15.88 35.45 10.49
N TYR A 256 14.74 35.19 11.12
CA TYR A 256 14.26 35.99 12.24
C TYR A 256 15.21 35.92 13.45
N ASP A 257 15.46 37.06 14.09
CA ASP A 257 16.20 37.14 15.36
C ASP A 257 15.21 37.01 16.52
N PHE A 258 15.12 35.80 17.07
CA PHE A 258 14.25 35.45 18.19
C PHE A 258 14.93 35.57 19.56
N SER A 259 16.12 36.19 19.65
CA SER A 259 16.84 36.33 20.93
C SER A 259 16.09 37.17 21.97
N LYS A 260 15.18 38.04 21.53
CA LYS A 260 14.38 38.94 22.37
C LYS A 260 12.92 38.53 22.52
N GLU A 261 12.50 37.47 21.83
CA GLU A 261 11.13 36.99 21.91
C GLU A 261 10.93 36.11 23.15
N GLU A 262 9.75 36.21 23.75
CA GLU A 262 9.35 35.34 24.87
C GLU A 262 8.62 34.11 24.32
N TYR A 263 9.19 32.92 24.55
CA TYR A 263 8.64 31.63 24.16
C TYR A 263 9.09 30.55 25.14
N ASP A 264 8.39 29.41 25.16
CA ASP A 264 8.62 28.30 26.09
C ASP A 264 9.32 27.11 25.42
N GLY A 265 9.26 27.02 24.09
CA GLY A 265 9.94 26.02 23.28
C GLY A 265 10.29 26.56 21.89
N LEU A 266 11.43 26.15 21.35
CA LEU A 266 11.85 26.46 19.99
C LEU A 266 11.65 25.26 19.08
N PHE A 267 10.92 25.47 17.99
CA PHE A 267 10.69 24.47 16.97
C PHE A 267 11.26 24.95 15.63
N ILE A 268 11.89 24.05 14.88
CA ILE A 268 12.47 24.34 13.55
C ILE A 268 11.84 23.37 12.55
N SER A 269 11.11 23.92 11.58
CA SER A 269 10.31 23.11 10.65
C SER A 269 11.16 22.32 9.64
N ASN A 270 10.48 21.52 8.81
CA ASN A 270 11.04 20.97 7.59
C ASN A 270 11.30 22.07 6.53
N GLY A 271 11.97 21.71 5.43
CA GLY A 271 12.20 22.63 4.33
C GLY A 271 13.11 22.13 3.19
N PRO A 272 13.24 22.93 2.11
CA PRO A 272 14.04 22.59 0.94
C PRO A 272 15.50 23.08 1.03
N GLY A 273 16.35 22.47 0.21
CA GLY A 273 17.68 22.98 -0.12
C GLY A 273 18.82 22.48 0.77
N ASP A 274 20.01 23.02 0.52
CA ASP A 274 21.24 22.64 1.23
C ASP A 274 21.33 23.38 2.58
N PRO A 275 21.38 22.68 3.73
CA PRO A 275 21.55 23.34 5.03
C PRO A 275 22.85 24.17 5.13
N ALA A 276 23.83 23.97 4.24
CA ALA A 276 25.09 24.72 4.22
C ALA A 276 24.97 26.19 3.83
N VAL A 277 23.92 26.58 3.12
CA VAL A 277 23.73 27.99 2.73
C VAL A 277 23.09 28.83 3.86
N MET A 278 22.53 28.18 4.88
CA MET A 278 21.71 28.78 5.94
C MET A 278 22.51 29.32 7.14
N LYS A 279 23.54 30.12 6.87
CA LYS A 279 24.52 30.57 7.90
C LYS A 279 23.88 31.40 9.02
N ASP A 280 22.98 32.32 8.70
CA ASP A 280 22.37 33.22 9.68
C ASP A 280 21.43 32.46 10.63
N THR A 281 20.61 31.55 10.09
CA THR A 281 19.74 30.67 10.89
C THR A 281 20.54 29.77 11.81
N VAL A 282 21.62 29.14 11.30
CA VAL A 282 22.53 28.33 12.13
C VAL A 282 23.13 29.15 13.27
N LYS A 283 23.50 30.41 13.01
CA LYS A 283 24.01 31.32 14.05
C LYS A 283 22.97 31.59 15.14
N HIS A 284 21.71 31.86 14.78
CA HIS A 284 20.64 32.09 15.75
C HIS A 284 20.33 30.83 16.57
N ILE A 285 20.27 29.66 15.94
CA ILE A 285 20.06 28.38 16.63
C ILE A 285 21.23 28.07 17.57
N SER A 286 22.48 28.33 17.14
CA SER A 286 23.67 28.10 17.96
C SER A 286 23.67 28.99 19.21
N ALA A 287 23.22 30.24 19.09
CA ALA A 287 23.02 31.11 20.24
C ALA A 287 21.95 30.55 21.21
N ALA A 288 20.83 30.05 20.70
CA ALA A 288 19.78 29.44 21.53
C ALA A 288 20.25 28.16 22.25
N LEU A 289 21.04 27.31 21.58
CA LEU A 289 21.67 26.12 22.17
C LEU A 289 22.64 26.48 23.30
N ALA A 290 23.39 27.58 23.15
CA ALA A 290 24.32 28.07 24.16
C ALA A 290 23.57 28.65 25.37
N GLU A 291 22.48 29.37 25.14
CA GLU A 291 21.65 29.94 26.21
C GLU A 291 20.84 28.88 26.97
N ASN A 292 20.39 27.81 26.30
CA ASN A 292 19.62 26.69 26.88
C ASN A 292 18.46 27.14 27.77
N LYS A 293 17.70 28.16 27.31
CA LYS A 293 16.55 28.70 28.05
C LYS A 293 15.28 27.87 27.88
N THR A 294 15.16 27.13 26.78
CA THR A 294 13.95 26.38 26.41
C THR A 294 14.31 25.08 25.69
N PRO A 295 13.43 24.06 25.72
CA PRO A 295 13.58 22.87 24.88
C PRO A 295 13.58 23.20 23.38
N ILE A 296 14.31 22.41 22.59
CA ILE A 296 14.46 22.63 21.14
C ILE A 296 14.12 21.34 20.38
N PHE A 297 13.27 21.46 19.35
CA PHE A 297 12.90 20.36 18.46
C PHE A 297 13.03 20.74 16.98
N GLY A 298 13.77 19.95 16.19
CA GLY A 298 13.93 20.15 14.75
C GLY A 298 13.40 18.98 13.91
N ILE A 299 12.79 19.27 12.76
CA ILE A 299 12.27 18.27 11.80
C ILE A 299 12.94 18.45 10.44
N CYS A 300 13.42 17.35 9.82
CA CYS A 300 14.00 17.34 8.47
C CYS A 300 15.12 18.38 8.27
N LEU A 301 14.90 19.46 7.51
CA LEU A 301 15.88 20.55 7.42
C LEU A 301 16.18 21.17 8.80
N GLY A 302 15.18 21.29 9.67
CA GLY A 302 15.37 21.72 11.05
C GLY A 302 16.27 20.80 11.86
N HIS A 303 16.24 19.48 11.60
CA HIS A 303 17.20 18.53 12.17
C HIS A 303 18.63 18.80 11.70
N GLN A 304 18.81 19.01 10.39
CA GLN A 304 20.11 19.31 9.80
C GLN A 304 20.67 20.65 10.30
N LEU A 305 19.82 21.69 10.42
CA LEU A 305 20.23 23.00 10.94
C LEU A 305 20.60 22.94 12.42
N LEU A 306 19.85 22.18 13.23
CA LEU A 306 20.18 21.95 14.64
C LEU A 306 21.52 21.22 14.78
N ALA A 307 21.75 20.17 13.99
CA ALA A 307 23.01 19.43 13.98
C ALA A 307 24.19 20.35 13.60
N ARG A 308 24.04 21.18 12.57
CA ARG A 308 25.06 22.15 12.19
C ARG A 308 25.31 23.21 13.25
N ALA A 309 24.26 23.69 13.92
CA ALA A 309 24.37 24.64 15.02
C ALA A 309 25.09 24.07 16.24
N SER A 310 25.05 22.74 16.43
CA SER A 310 25.86 22.03 17.43
C SER A 310 27.33 21.90 17.03
N GLY A 311 27.64 21.90 15.73
CA GLY A 311 28.99 21.74 15.18
C GLY A 311 29.17 20.56 14.23
N ALA A 312 28.13 19.76 13.98
CA ALA A 312 28.17 18.62 13.07
C ALA A 312 28.12 19.05 11.59
N GLN A 313 28.52 18.14 10.70
CA GLN A 313 28.48 18.32 9.25
C GLN A 313 27.26 17.66 8.62
N THR A 314 26.93 18.10 7.40
CA THR A 314 25.84 17.56 6.59
C THR A 314 26.39 17.17 5.21
N VAL A 315 25.93 16.03 4.69
CA VAL A 315 26.37 15.47 3.41
C VAL A 315 25.19 15.32 2.45
N LYS A 316 25.42 15.50 1.15
CA LYS A 316 24.41 15.21 0.12
C LYS A 316 24.34 13.70 -0.10
N LEU A 317 23.15 13.13 0.05
CA LEU A 317 22.89 11.74 -0.27
C LEU A 317 22.91 11.53 -1.78
N LYS A 318 23.20 10.29 -2.21
CA LYS A 318 23.28 9.95 -3.63
C LYS A 318 21.99 10.32 -4.38
N PHE A 319 20.86 9.84 -3.89
CA PHE A 319 19.54 10.18 -4.44
C PHE A 319 18.53 10.61 -3.37
N GLY A 320 18.87 10.53 -2.08
CA GLY A 320 18.05 10.96 -0.93
C GLY A 320 16.93 10.00 -0.54
N ASN A 321 16.40 10.16 0.67
CA ASN A 321 15.31 9.33 1.21
C ASN A 321 13.97 10.04 0.96
N ARG A 322 13.13 9.42 0.11
CA ARG A 322 11.86 10.00 -0.35
C ARG A 322 10.78 8.94 -0.48
N GLY A 323 9.94 8.82 0.55
CA GLY A 323 8.96 7.74 0.63
C GLY A 323 8.13 7.78 1.89
N HIS A 324 7.08 6.96 1.93
CA HIS A 324 6.18 6.82 3.09
C HIS A 324 6.44 5.53 3.86
N ASN A 325 7.47 4.79 3.48
CA ASN A 325 7.72 3.43 3.92
C ASN A 325 9.12 3.24 4.55
N ILE A 326 9.75 4.33 4.99
CA ILE A 326 11.16 4.31 5.38
C ILE A 326 11.29 3.95 6.87
N PRO A 327 12.02 2.88 7.20
CA PRO A 327 12.13 2.41 8.57
C PRO A 327 13.23 3.10 9.38
N CYS A 328 12.85 3.66 10.53
CA CYS A 328 13.76 4.31 11.47
C CYS A 328 13.75 3.60 12.82
N THR A 329 14.91 3.10 13.24
CA THR A 329 15.08 2.46 14.55
C THR A 329 15.48 3.50 15.59
N SER A 330 14.73 3.58 16.69
CA SER A 330 15.10 4.37 17.86
C SER A 330 16.29 3.73 18.57
N MET A 331 17.34 4.50 18.80
CA MET A 331 18.52 4.06 19.56
C MET A 331 18.26 4.01 21.07
N VAL A 332 17.16 4.63 21.54
CA VAL A 332 16.76 4.63 22.96
C VAL A 332 15.90 3.41 23.29
N THR A 333 14.87 3.14 22.50
CA THR A 333 13.90 2.07 22.81
C THR A 333 14.15 0.78 22.02
N GLY A 334 14.89 0.87 20.91
CA GLY A 334 15.11 -0.24 19.98
C GLY A 334 13.93 -0.48 19.04
N LYS A 335 12.84 0.28 19.18
CA LYS A 335 11.65 0.17 18.33
C LYS A 335 11.92 0.75 16.95
N CYS A 336 11.44 0.07 15.92
CA CYS A 336 11.47 0.51 14.54
C CYS A 336 10.11 1.09 14.14
N HIS A 337 10.13 2.32 13.62
CA HIS A 337 8.95 3.03 13.15
C HIS A 337 8.99 3.18 11.63
N ILE A 338 7.84 3.16 10.98
CA ILE A 338 7.74 3.52 9.56
C ILE A 338 7.49 5.02 9.48
N THR A 339 8.24 5.70 8.63
CA THR A 339 8.29 7.15 8.57
C THR A 339 8.08 7.68 7.17
N SER A 340 7.50 8.88 7.09
CA SER A 340 7.47 9.68 5.87
C SER A 340 8.70 10.57 5.81
N GLN A 341 9.42 10.55 4.69
CA GLN A 341 10.64 11.34 4.50
C GLN A 341 10.69 12.00 3.12
N ASN A 342 11.29 13.18 3.08
CA ASN A 342 11.60 13.89 1.85
C ASN A 342 12.86 14.76 2.01
N HIS A 343 14.04 14.15 1.92
CA HIS A 343 15.30 14.90 2.02
C HIS A 343 16.42 14.36 1.11
N GLY A 344 17.27 15.28 0.63
CA GLY A 344 18.45 14.97 -0.19
C GLY A 344 19.78 15.08 0.56
N TYR A 345 19.76 15.56 1.81
CA TYR A 345 20.94 15.74 2.65
C TYR A 345 20.75 15.01 3.97
N ALA A 346 21.82 14.53 4.60
CA ALA A 346 21.79 13.87 5.90
C ALA A 346 22.86 14.44 6.82
N VAL A 347 22.69 14.27 8.13
CA VAL A 347 23.72 14.59 9.13
C VAL A 347 24.78 13.49 9.13
N ASP A 348 26.06 13.89 9.13
CA ASP A 348 27.17 12.96 9.31
C ASP A 348 27.34 12.67 10.81
N ALA A 349 26.81 11.53 11.26
CA ALA A 349 26.86 11.09 12.65
C ALA A 349 28.29 11.01 13.22
N ALA A 350 29.30 10.74 12.38
CA ALA A 350 30.69 10.67 12.82
C ALA A 350 31.27 12.04 13.23
N THR A 351 30.60 13.13 12.84
CA THR A 351 31.00 14.51 13.15
C THR A 351 30.23 15.11 14.33
N LEU A 352 29.36 14.33 14.99
CA LEU A 352 28.63 14.81 16.15
C LEU A 352 29.58 15.22 17.28
N PRO A 353 29.43 16.43 17.85
CA PRO A 353 30.28 16.90 18.92
C PRO A 353 29.96 16.18 20.24
N THR A 354 30.89 16.26 21.20
CA THR A 354 30.67 15.73 22.56
C THR A 354 29.39 16.33 23.16
N GLY A 355 28.55 15.48 23.74
CA GLY A 355 27.26 15.86 24.32
C GLY A 355 26.05 15.59 23.41
N TRP A 356 26.27 15.16 22.17
CA TRP A 356 25.24 14.73 21.24
C TRP A 356 25.39 13.27 20.86
N GLN A 357 24.26 12.60 20.62
CA GLN A 357 24.22 11.21 20.18
C GLN A 357 23.07 10.99 19.19
N GLU A 358 23.14 9.89 18.45
CA GLU A 358 22.07 9.48 17.55
C GLU A 358 20.81 9.08 18.34
N LEU A 359 19.66 9.56 17.88
CA LEU A 359 18.34 9.22 18.42
C LEU A 359 17.63 8.18 17.55
N PHE A 360 17.69 8.36 16.22
CA PHE A 360 17.14 7.44 15.25
C PHE A 360 18.17 7.15 14.15
N VAL A 361 18.12 5.94 13.61
CA VAL A 361 18.96 5.49 12.48
C VAL A 361 18.09 4.78 11.46
N ASN A 362 18.35 5.03 10.18
CA ASN A 362 17.66 4.35 9.08
C ASN A 362 18.03 2.87 9.04
N ALA A 363 17.04 1.98 9.08
CA ALA A 363 17.30 0.53 9.13
C ALA A 363 17.75 -0.06 7.78
N ASN A 364 17.68 0.69 6.69
CA ASN A 364 18.06 0.24 5.34
C ASN A 364 19.48 0.65 4.95
N ASP A 365 19.86 1.91 5.17
CA ASP A 365 21.16 2.44 4.71
C ASP A 365 22.08 2.94 5.85
N GLY A 366 21.58 2.99 7.09
CA GLY A 366 22.34 3.43 8.26
C GLY A 366 22.53 4.94 8.36
N SER A 367 21.85 5.75 7.54
CA SER A 367 21.93 7.22 7.69
C SER A 367 21.33 7.68 9.01
N ASN A 368 21.85 8.81 9.52
CA ASN A 368 21.29 9.43 10.72
C ASN A 368 19.86 9.92 10.46
N GLU A 369 18.95 9.56 11.36
CA GLU A 369 17.52 9.92 11.27
C GLU A 369 17.06 10.79 12.45
N GLY A 370 17.98 11.18 13.32
CA GLY A 370 17.71 12.01 14.48
C GLY A 370 18.87 12.07 15.45
N ILE A 371 18.92 13.14 16.24
CA ILE A 371 19.92 13.35 17.28
C ILE A 371 19.26 13.85 18.57
N MET A 372 19.91 13.61 19.70
CA MET A 372 19.52 14.17 20.99
C MET A 372 20.74 14.59 21.79
N HIS A 373 20.57 15.60 22.65
CA HIS A 373 21.59 15.98 23.62
C HIS A 373 21.53 15.06 24.84
N VAL A 374 22.69 14.68 25.39
CA VAL A 374 22.79 13.71 26.50
C VAL A 374 22.35 14.27 27.85
N ASP A 375 22.51 15.59 28.06
CA ASP A 375 22.18 16.27 29.33
C ASP A 375 21.16 17.42 29.20
N LYS A 376 20.56 17.65 28.01
CA LYS A 376 19.69 18.82 27.77
C LYS A 376 18.43 18.42 26.98
N PRO A 377 17.33 19.18 27.09
CA PRO A 377 16.08 18.85 26.43
C PRO A 377 16.07 19.30 24.95
N HIS A 378 17.06 18.86 24.18
CA HIS A 378 17.17 19.15 22.76
C HIS A 378 17.21 17.86 21.97
N PHE A 379 16.37 17.77 20.94
CA PHE A 379 16.38 16.65 20.02
C PHE A 379 15.90 17.07 18.64
N SER A 380 16.13 16.24 17.64
CA SER A 380 15.59 16.44 16.31
C SER A 380 15.49 15.13 15.55
N VAL A 381 14.66 15.12 14.51
CA VAL A 381 14.44 13.95 13.64
C VAL A 381 14.48 14.36 12.18
N GLN A 382 15.04 13.49 11.34
CA GLN A 382 15.23 13.75 9.90
C GLN A 382 13.96 13.48 9.09
N PHE A 383 13.12 12.55 9.55
CA PHE A 383 11.80 12.26 8.99
C PHE A 383 10.74 13.29 9.43
N HIS A 384 9.51 13.13 8.94
CA HIS A 384 8.38 14.04 9.17
C HIS A 384 7.32 13.39 10.08
N PRO A 385 7.40 13.58 11.42
CA PRO A 385 6.39 13.12 12.37
C PRO A 385 4.96 13.58 12.08
N GLU A 386 4.80 14.75 11.45
CA GLU A 386 3.52 15.26 10.99
C GLU A 386 2.95 14.48 9.80
N SER A 387 3.77 13.67 9.12
CA SER A 387 3.36 12.85 7.98
C SER A 387 2.72 13.69 6.86
N THR A 388 1.51 13.37 6.41
CA THR A 388 0.69 14.12 5.44
C THR A 388 1.51 14.55 4.21
N PRO A 389 1.83 13.61 3.31
CA PRO A 389 1.32 12.23 3.28
C PRO A 389 2.17 11.24 4.10
N GLY A 390 1.59 10.08 4.39
CA GLY A 390 2.28 8.93 5.00
C GLY A 390 1.87 8.57 6.43
N PRO A 391 2.58 7.61 7.05
CA PRO A 391 2.16 6.94 8.28
C PRO A 391 2.33 7.79 9.53
N ARG A 392 1.30 7.84 10.38
CA ARG A 392 1.25 8.66 11.61
C ARG A 392 1.92 8.01 12.83
N ASP A 393 2.87 7.11 12.60
CA ASP A 393 3.46 6.24 13.64
C ASP A 393 4.39 6.98 14.62
N THR A 394 4.81 8.19 14.26
CA THR A 394 5.76 9.01 15.03
C THR A 394 5.19 10.34 15.52
N GLU A 395 3.86 10.57 15.41
CA GLU A 395 3.23 11.82 15.85
C GLU A 395 3.42 12.08 17.37
N PHE A 396 3.67 11.02 18.16
CA PHE A 396 3.96 11.11 19.59
C PHE A 396 5.18 11.99 19.92
N LEU A 397 6.06 12.27 18.95
CA LEU A 397 7.20 13.17 19.15
C LEU A 397 6.77 14.61 19.42
N PHE A 398 5.60 15.04 18.91
CA PHE A 398 4.99 16.32 19.32
C PHE A 398 4.56 16.29 20.78
N ASP A 399 4.01 15.17 21.26
CA ASP A 399 3.65 15.00 22.67
C ASP A 399 4.89 15.04 23.57
N VAL A 400 5.98 14.37 23.18
CA VAL A 400 7.27 14.40 23.88
C VAL A 400 7.80 15.83 24.01
N PHE A 401 7.80 16.58 22.90
CA PHE A 401 8.31 17.95 22.91
C PHE A 401 7.44 18.88 23.79
N ILE A 402 6.12 18.85 23.61
CA ILE A 402 5.19 19.72 24.36
C ILE A 402 5.24 19.40 25.85
N GLN A 403 5.25 18.12 26.24
CA GLN A 403 5.37 17.73 27.64
C GLN A 403 6.70 18.19 28.25
N THR A 404 7.78 18.16 27.47
CA THR A 404 9.09 18.66 27.92
C THR A 404 9.06 20.18 28.13
N VAL A 405 8.41 20.92 27.23
CA VAL A 405 8.20 22.38 27.35
C VAL A 405 7.37 22.72 28.59
N VAL A 406 6.24 22.04 28.79
CA VAL A 406 5.37 22.25 29.97
C VAL A 406 6.15 22.00 31.25
N LYS A 407 6.85 20.87 31.36
CA LYS A 407 7.66 20.55 32.54
C LYS A 407 8.78 21.57 32.77
N ALA A 408 9.45 22.02 31.72
CA ALA A 408 10.50 23.05 31.84
C ALA A 408 9.94 24.40 32.32
N SER A 409 8.68 24.73 31.96
CA SER A 409 8.02 25.96 32.43
C SER A 409 7.62 25.93 33.91
N GLU A 410 7.52 24.74 34.49
CA GLU A 410 7.20 24.49 35.91
C GLU A 410 8.48 24.27 36.75
N ASP A 411 9.48 23.59 36.18
CA ASP A 411 10.74 23.26 36.82
C ASP A 411 11.94 23.46 35.87
N ASN A 412 12.73 24.50 36.13
CA ASN A 412 13.94 24.81 35.37
C ASN A 412 15.01 23.69 35.43
N SER A 413 14.95 22.75 36.39
CA SER A 413 15.88 21.62 36.45
C SER A 413 15.78 20.70 35.23
N VAL A 414 14.66 20.73 34.52
CA VAL A 414 14.43 19.98 33.27
C VAL A 414 15.38 20.42 32.15
N LEU A 415 15.83 21.68 32.16
CA LEU A 415 16.79 22.20 31.18
C LEU A 415 18.19 21.57 31.31
N GLN A 416 18.46 20.84 32.40
CA GLN A 416 19.71 20.12 32.67
C GLN A 416 19.49 18.60 32.67
N LYS A 417 18.47 18.13 31.95
CA LYS A 417 18.16 16.70 31.80
C LYS A 417 17.91 16.36 30.32
N PRO A 418 18.25 15.15 29.87
CA PRO A 418 17.88 14.69 28.53
C PRO A 418 16.36 14.57 28.38
N VAL A 419 15.91 14.63 27.13
CA VAL A 419 14.52 14.32 26.76
C VAL A 419 14.20 12.87 27.11
N HIS A 420 13.04 12.64 27.74
CA HIS A 420 12.53 11.30 28.01
C HIS A 420 11.59 10.83 26.89
N PHE A 421 11.89 9.67 26.31
CA PHE A 421 11.07 9.05 25.27
C PHE A 421 10.26 7.88 25.86
N PRO A 422 8.98 7.72 25.47
CA PRO A 422 8.16 6.61 25.95
C PRO A 422 8.62 5.27 25.36
N GLY A 423 8.35 4.17 26.07
CA GLY A 423 8.54 2.81 25.57
C GLY A 423 9.74 2.03 26.15
N GLY A 424 10.36 2.51 27.23
CA GLY A 424 11.47 1.82 27.92
C GLY A 424 12.78 1.84 27.13
N THR A 425 13.86 1.32 27.73
CA THR A 425 15.17 1.23 27.06
C THR A 425 15.27 -0.02 26.18
N VAL A 426 16.25 -0.04 25.27
CA VAL A 426 16.59 -1.22 24.45
C VAL A 426 16.79 -2.46 25.32
N GLU A 427 17.50 -2.34 26.45
CA GLU A 427 17.79 -3.44 27.36
C GLU A 427 16.52 -3.96 28.05
N GLU A 428 15.65 -3.05 28.48
CA GLU A 428 14.36 -3.40 29.09
C GLU A 428 13.47 -4.16 28.10
N ASN A 429 13.34 -3.64 26.88
CA ASN A 429 12.51 -4.24 25.82
C ASN A 429 13.04 -5.61 25.38
N ASN A 430 14.36 -5.76 25.23
CA ASN A 430 14.97 -7.06 24.92
C ASN A 430 14.75 -8.08 26.04
N LYS A 431 14.74 -7.65 27.31
CA LYS A 431 14.49 -8.53 28.46
C LYS A 431 13.03 -8.95 28.58
N LEU A 432 12.09 -8.08 28.20
CA LEU A 432 10.64 -8.38 28.20
C LEU A 432 10.26 -9.40 27.11
N HIS A 433 10.94 -9.36 25.96
CA HIS A 433 10.61 -10.19 24.80
C HIS A 433 11.82 -10.99 24.30
N PRO A 434 12.33 -11.95 25.09
CA PRO A 434 13.48 -12.75 24.69
C PRO A 434 13.11 -13.70 23.54
N ARG A 435 14.10 -14.01 22.69
CA ARG A 435 13.96 -15.03 21.65
C ARG A 435 13.56 -16.37 22.28
N VAL A 436 12.67 -17.07 21.61
CA VAL A 436 12.17 -18.38 22.03
C VAL A 436 13.17 -19.46 21.60
N SER A 437 13.76 -20.15 22.57
CA SER A 437 14.68 -21.26 22.31
C SER A 437 13.91 -22.59 22.30
N VAL A 438 13.77 -23.19 21.12
CA VAL A 438 13.10 -24.49 20.90
C VAL A 438 13.94 -25.35 19.97
N LYS A 439 13.87 -26.67 20.12
CA LYS A 439 14.61 -27.65 19.30
C LYS A 439 13.69 -28.41 18.35
N LYS A 440 12.43 -28.64 18.74
CA LYS A 440 11.44 -29.34 17.93
C LYS A 440 10.11 -28.59 17.91
N VAL A 441 9.60 -28.31 16.71
CA VAL A 441 8.32 -27.60 16.50
C VAL A 441 7.35 -28.46 15.68
N LEU A 442 6.11 -28.54 16.17
CA LEU A 442 4.98 -29.13 15.46
C LEU A 442 4.24 -28.08 14.63
N VAL A 443 4.05 -28.32 13.35
CA VAL A 443 3.28 -27.46 12.43
C VAL A 443 2.01 -28.20 12.02
N LEU A 444 0.86 -27.55 12.14
CA LEU A 444 -0.43 -28.10 11.71
C LEU A 444 -0.75 -27.63 10.28
N GLY A 445 -0.97 -28.58 9.36
CA GLY A 445 -1.49 -28.31 8.02
C GLY A 445 -3.01 -28.09 8.00
N SER A 446 -3.56 -27.78 6.83
CA SER A 446 -4.99 -27.48 6.68
C SER A 446 -5.91 -28.69 6.52
N GLY A 447 -5.37 -29.87 6.23
CA GLY A 447 -6.20 -31.01 5.85
C GLY A 447 -6.52 -31.04 4.35
N GLY A 448 -7.67 -31.62 4.01
CA GLY A 448 -8.17 -31.63 2.63
C GLY A 448 -8.59 -30.24 2.15
N LEU A 449 -8.54 -29.99 0.84
CA LEU A 449 -8.99 -28.72 0.27
C LEU A 449 -10.52 -28.67 0.25
N SER A 450 -11.08 -27.52 0.64
CA SER A 450 -12.51 -27.21 0.53
C SER A 450 -12.71 -25.79 0.00
N ILE A 451 -13.93 -25.46 -0.42
CA ILE A 451 -14.28 -24.05 -0.69
C ILE A 451 -14.03 -23.25 0.60
N GLY A 452 -13.38 -22.09 0.49
CA GLY A 452 -12.95 -21.31 1.65
C GLY A 452 -11.56 -21.66 2.21
N GLN A 453 -11.04 -22.87 1.96
CA GLN A 453 -9.72 -23.31 2.44
C GLN A 453 -8.98 -24.13 1.36
N ALA A 454 -8.20 -23.45 0.52
CA ALA A 454 -7.55 -24.07 -0.63
C ALA A 454 -6.02 -24.19 -0.45
N GLY A 455 -5.26 -23.99 -1.53
CA GLY A 455 -3.81 -24.19 -1.58
C GLY A 455 -2.98 -23.15 -0.84
N GLU A 456 -3.57 -22.04 -0.37
CA GLU A 456 -2.89 -21.00 0.40
C GLU A 456 -2.16 -21.54 1.64
N PHE A 457 -2.70 -22.59 2.27
CA PHE A 457 -2.12 -23.20 3.46
C PHE A 457 -1.00 -24.21 3.17
N ASP A 458 -0.98 -24.78 1.96
CA ASP A 458 0.17 -25.55 1.47
C ASP A 458 1.39 -24.61 1.32
N TYR A 459 1.16 -23.43 0.74
CA TYR A 459 2.16 -22.38 0.62
C TYR A 459 2.63 -21.87 2.00
N SER A 460 1.72 -21.43 2.86
CA SER A 460 2.08 -20.80 4.13
C SER A 460 2.77 -21.79 5.08
N GLY A 461 2.24 -23.01 5.20
CA GLY A 461 2.84 -24.06 6.02
C GLY A 461 4.24 -24.46 5.52
N SER A 462 4.47 -24.45 4.21
CA SER A 462 5.80 -24.70 3.62
C SER A 462 6.80 -23.59 3.96
N GLN A 463 6.37 -22.32 3.99
CA GLN A 463 7.22 -21.20 4.41
C GLN A 463 7.56 -21.26 5.90
N ALA A 464 6.62 -21.66 6.75
CA ALA A 464 6.85 -21.83 8.17
C ALA A 464 7.94 -22.88 8.44
N ILE A 465 7.84 -24.04 7.79
CA ILE A 465 8.85 -25.12 7.89
C ILE A 465 10.23 -24.62 7.45
N LYS A 466 10.30 -23.84 6.37
CA LYS A 466 11.54 -23.27 5.87
C LYS A 466 12.16 -22.27 6.86
N ALA A 467 11.36 -21.37 7.43
CA ALA A 467 11.82 -20.41 8.43
C ALA A 467 12.40 -21.13 9.67
N LEU A 468 11.74 -22.19 10.12
CA LEU A 468 12.21 -23.05 11.22
C LEU A 468 13.53 -23.75 10.90
N LYS A 469 13.68 -24.27 9.67
CA LYS A 469 14.91 -24.93 9.22
C LYS A 469 16.11 -24.00 9.18
N GLU A 470 15.92 -22.75 8.76
CA GLU A 470 16.98 -21.73 8.80
C GLU A 470 17.44 -21.40 10.23
N GLU A 471 16.55 -21.53 11.22
CA GLU A 471 16.90 -21.40 12.64
C GLU A 471 17.41 -22.71 13.26
N GLY A 472 17.61 -23.76 12.47
CA GLY A 472 18.13 -25.06 12.93
C GLY A 472 17.14 -25.88 13.76
N ILE A 473 15.84 -25.63 13.63
CA ILE A 473 14.78 -26.28 14.43
C ILE A 473 14.24 -27.52 13.70
N TYR A 474 14.10 -28.63 14.41
CA TYR A 474 13.50 -29.86 13.89
C TYR A 474 11.99 -29.70 13.70
N THR A 475 11.49 -30.04 12.52
CA THR A 475 10.10 -29.81 12.10
C THR A 475 9.29 -31.10 12.01
N VAL A 476 8.17 -31.13 12.74
CA VAL A 476 7.14 -32.17 12.63
C VAL A 476 5.91 -31.56 11.97
N LEU A 477 5.35 -32.22 10.96
CA LEU A 477 4.14 -31.79 10.27
C LEU A 477 3.02 -32.82 10.43
N ILE A 478 1.80 -32.36 10.73
CA ILE A 478 0.58 -33.17 10.59
C ILE A 478 -0.23 -32.60 9.43
N ASN A 479 -0.41 -33.39 8.37
CA ASN A 479 -1.29 -33.04 7.25
C ASN A 479 -1.73 -34.34 6.52
N PRO A 480 -3.03 -34.66 6.48
CA PRO A 480 -3.54 -35.86 5.80
C PRO A 480 -3.54 -35.73 4.27
N ASN A 481 -3.40 -34.52 3.73
CA ASN A 481 -3.48 -34.31 2.29
C ASN A 481 -2.15 -34.66 1.59
N ILE A 482 -2.15 -35.84 0.96
CA ILE A 482 -1.02 -36.41 0.22
C ILE A 482 -0.60 -35.63 -1.03
N ALA A 483 -1.45 -34.72 -1.54
CA ALA A 483 -1.19 -33.97 -2.77
C ALA A 483 -0.45 -32.64 -2.54
N THR A 484 -0.14 -32.30 -1.29
CA THR A 484 0.50 -31.04 -0.91
C THR A 484 2.01 -31.06 -1.14
N ILE A 485 2.59 -29.90 -1.46
CA ILE A 485 4.06 -29.75 -1.43
C ILE A 485 4.59 -29.82 -0.01
N GLN A 486 3.82 -29.35 0.96
CA GLN A 486 4.13 -29.36 2.38
C GLN A 486 4.53 -30.76 2.89
N THR A 487 3.88 -31.81 2.37
CA THR A 487 4.11 -33.21 2.77
C THR A 487 5.20 -33.92 1.94
N SER A 488 5.85 -33.22 1.02
CA SER A 488 6.91 -33.79 0.21
C SER A 488 8.15 -34.14 1.03
N LYS A 489 8.72 -35.32 0.75
CA LYS A 489 9.97 -35.79 1.38
C LYS A 489 11.06 -34.70 1.31
N GLY A 490 11.68 -34.43 2.46
CA GLY A 490 12.78 -33.47 2.61
C GLY A 490 12.33 -32.06 3.02
N LEU A 491 11.05 -31.70 2.90
CA LEU A 491 10.59 -30.38 3.31
C LEU A 491 10.47 -30.27 4.84
N ALA A 492 9.62 -31.07 5.49
CA ALA A 492 9.65 -31.29 6.93
C ALA A 492 10.56 -32.47 7.29
N ASP A 493 11.05 -32.51 8.53
CA ASP A 493 11.91 -33.62 9.00
C ASP A 493 11.09 -34.88 9.30
N LYS A 494 9.86 -34.70 9.81
CA LYS A 494 8.88 -35.77 10.00
C LYS A 494 7.48 -35.33 9.56
N VAL A 495 6.79 -36.20 8.82
CA VAL A 495 5.40 -35.98 8.36
C VAL A 495 4.49 -37.08 8.89
N TYR A 496 3.33 -36.68 9.41
CA TYR A 496 2.23 -37.53 9.83
C TYR A 496 1.02 -37.31 8.93
N PHE A 497 0.64 -38.34 8.17
CA PHE A 497 -0.60 -38.36 7.39
C PHE A 497 -1.77 -38.78 8.28
N LEU A 498 -2.10 -37.92 9.25
CA LEU A 498 -3.17 -38.13 10.22
C LEU A 498 -4.21 -36.99 10.10
N PRO A 499 -5.47 -37.22 10.49
CA PRO A 499 -6.45 -36.15 10.59
C PRO A 499 -5.96 -35.01 11.49
N VAL A 500 -6.18 -33.76 11.08
CA VAL A 500 -5.86 -32.58 11.89
C VAL A 500 -7.02 -32.33 12.86
N ASN A 501 -7.06 -33.08 13.97
CA ASN A 501 -8.02 -32.89 15.05
C ASN A 501 -7.33 -33.05 16.43
N ALA A 502 -8.00 -32.61 17.50
CA ALA A 502 -7.41 -32.61 18.84
C ALA A 502 -6.95 -33.99 19.31
N GLU A 503 -7.68 -35.07 18.96
CA GLU A 503 -7.31 -36.43 19.35
C GLU A 503 -5.96 -36.87 18.76
N PHE A 504 -5.79 -36.77 17.44
CA PHE A 504 -4.55 -37.18 16.77
C PHE A 504 -3.40 -36.24 17.07
N VAL A 505 -3.64 -34.94 17.16
CA VAL A 505 -2.61 -33.96 17.51
C VAL A 505 -2.09 -34.23 18.93
N ARG A 506 -2.97 -34.51 19.90
CA ARG A 506 -2.57 -34.92 21.26
C ARG A 506 -1.70 -36.18 21.25
N LYS A 507 -2.08 -37.20 20.48
CA LYS A 507 -1.29 -38.44 20.34
C LYS A 507 0.11 -38.18 19.77
N VAL A 508 0.22 -37.31 18.75
CA VAL A 508 1.51 -36.92 18.17
C VAL A 508 2.33 -36.11 19.16
N ILE A 509 1.73 -35.17 19.90
CA ILE A 509 2.44 -34.40 20.94
C ILE A 509 3.05 -35.33 21.99
N ILE A 510 2.28 -36.30 22.51
CA ILE A 510 2.75 -37.27 23.52
C ILE A 510 3.91 -38.11 22.97
N HIS A 511 3.86 -38.50 21.69
CA HIS A 511 4.87 -39.34 21.05
C HIS A 511 6.15 -38.58 20.68
N GLU A 512 6.00 -37.44 19.98
CA GLU A 512 7.12 -36.64 19.45
C GLU A 512 7.74 -35.70 20.48
N LYS A 513 6.98 -35.32 21.52
CA LYS A 513 7.37 -34.34 22.55
C LYS A 513 7.96 -33.06 21.93
N PRO A 514 7.22 -32.35 21.05
CA PRO A 514 7.67 -31.07 20.52
C PRO A 514 7.75 -30.03 21.65
N ASP A 515 8.73 -29.13 21.59
CA ASP A 515 8.82 -28.03 22.56
C ASP A 515 7.74 -26.96 22.30
N ALA A 516 7.31 -26.84 21.04
CA ALA A 516 6.35 -25.84 20.63
C ALA A 516 5.51 -26.23 19.39
N ILE A 517 4.43 -25.48 19.16
CA ILE A 517 3.44 -25.74 18.09
C ILE A 517 3.00 -24.45 17.38
N TYR A 518 2.79 -24.53 16.07
CA TYR A 518 2.09 -23.51 15.28
C TYR A 518 0.67 -23.96 14.90
N CYS A 519 -0.31 -23.13 15.26
CA CYS A 519 -1.73 -23.34 14.94
C CYS A 519 -2.26 -22.38 13.86
N THR A 520 -1.51 -21.34 13.49
CA THR A 520 -1.97 -20.22 12.64
C THR A 520 -1.68 -20.38 11.14
N PHE A 521 -1.11 -21.51 10.72
CA PHE A 521 -0.68 -21.75 9.33
C PHE A 521 -1.58 -22.72 8.56
N GLY A 522 -2.46 -23.46 9.24
CA GLY A 522 -3.33 -24.50 8.65
C GLY A 522 -4.79 -24.08 8.52
N GLY A 523 -5.08 -22.78 8.45
CA GLY A 523 -6.46 -22.27 8.35
C GLY A 523 -7.33 -22.63 9.56
N GLN A 524 -8.65 -22.67 9.36
CA GLN A 524 -9.62 -22.87 10.43
C GLN A 524 -9.47 -24.22 11.15
N THR A 525 -9.06 -25.25 10.42
CA THR A 525 -8.87 -26.61 10.96
C THR A 525 -7.76 -26.62 12.01
N ALA A 526 -6.61 -26.02 11.71
CA ALA A 526 -5.51 -25.92 12.67
C ALA A 526 -5.84 -24.99 13.86
N LEU A 527 -6.51 -23.87 13.62
CA LEU A 527 -6.97 -22.97 14.68
C LEU A 527 -7.93 -23.68 15.65
N SER A 528 -8.90 -24.43 15.13
CA SER A 528 -9.87 -25.15 15.93
C SER A 528 -9.20 -26.16 16.87
N VAL A 529 -8.14 -26.82 16.42
CA VAL A 529 -7.33 -27.70 17.29
C VAL A 529 -6.64 -26.89 18.39
N GLY A 530 -6.05 -25.74 18.04
CA GLY A 530 -5.44 -24.83 19.02
C GLY A 530 -6.42 -24.40 20.11
N ILE A 531 -7.66 -24.07 19.74
CA ILE A 531 -8.71 -23.69 20.69
C ILE A 531 -9.11 -24.88 21.57
N GLN A 532 -9.34 -26.06 20.98
CA GLN A 532 -9.75 -27.26 21.72
C GLN A 532 -8.69 -27.76 22.71
N LEU A 533 -7.41 -27.58 22.40
CA LEU A 533 -6.29 -28.04 23.24
C LEU A 533 -5.69 -26.94 24.14
N LYS A 534 -6.28 -25.74 24.15
CA LYS A 534 -5.75 -24.56 24.84
C LYS A 534 -5.28 -24.87 26.26
N ASP A 535 -6.14 -25.49 27.06
CA ASP A 535 -5.89 -25.75 28.49
C ASP A 535 -5.03 -27.01 28.73
N GLU A 536 -4.71 -27.76 27.67
CA GLU A 536 -3.89 -28.97 27.74
C GLU A 536 -2.42 -28.71 27.38
N PHE A 537 -2.11 -27.68 26.58
CA PHE A 537 -0.76 -27.43 26.07
C PHE A 537 0.32 -27.35 27.15
N GLU A 538 0.04 -26.67 28.26
CA GLU A 538 0.97 -26.57 29.40
C GLU A 538 1.24 -27.95 30.03
N SER A 539 0.20 -28.73 30.29
CA SER A 539 0.33 -30.09 30.83
C SER A 539 1.05 -31.05 29.88
N LEU A 540 0.98 -30.78 28.58
CA LEU A 540 1.68 -31.52 27.52
C LEU A 540 3.11 -31.02 27.30
N GLY A 541 3.52 -29.92 27.95
CA GLY A 541 4.86 -29.33 27.82
C GLY A 541 5.12 -28.65 26.48
N VAL A 542 4.07 -28.16 25.79
CA VAL A 542 4.18 -27.56 24.45
C VAL A 542 3.81 -26.08 24.51
N LYS A 543 4.68 -25.21 23.99
CA LYS A 543 4.40 -23.77 23.85
C LYS A 543 3.71 -23.45 22.52
N VAL A 544 2.68 -22.61 22.52
CA VAL A 544 2.12 -22.06 21.28
C VAL A 544 3.01 -20.91 20.76
N LEU A 545 3.41 -20.97 19.49
CA LEU A 545 4.23 -19.93 18.84
C LEU A 545 3.36 -18.94 18.05
N GLY A 546 3.78 -17.68 18.04
CA GLY A 546 3.05 -16.59 17.39
C GLY A 546 1.88 -16.09 18.23
N THR A 547 0.76 -15.76 17.57
CA THR A 547 -0.43 -15.21 18.21
C THR A 547 -0.98 -16.13 19.31
N PRO A 548 -1.24 -15.61 20.52
CA PRO A 548 -1.86 -16.38 21.59
C PRO A 548 -3.24 -16.94 21.22
N ILE A 549 -3.59 -18.12 21.75
CA ILE A 549 -4.91 -18.74 21.51
C ILE A 549 -6.06 -17.85 22.03
N ASP A 550 -5.86 -17.10 23.11
CA ASP A 550 -6.86 -16.15 23.62
C ASP A 550 -7.18 -15.01 22.65
N THR A 551 -6.16 -14.51 21.96
CA THR A 551 -6.33 -13.53 20.88
C THR A 551 -7.16 -14.14 19.74
N ILE A 552 -6.85 -15.38 19.35
CA ILE A 552 -7.60 -16.10 18.31
C ILE A 552 -9.07 -16.27 18.71
N ILE A 553 -9.35 -16.70 19.95
CA ILE A 553 -10.73 -16.84 20.45
C ILE A 553 -11.44 -15.49 20.41
N THR A 554 -10.79 -14.42 20.85
CA THR A 554 -11.34 -13.06 20.83
C THR A 554 -11.69 -12.61 19.43
N THR A 555 -10.87 -12.92 18.42
CA THR A 555 -11.12 -12.50 17.03
C THR A 555 -12.15 -13.36 16.29
N GLU A 556 -12.29 -14.63 16.66
CA GLU A 556 -13.24 -15.56 16.03
C GLU A 556 -14.65 -15.45 16.63
N ASP A 557 -14.76 -15.04 17.89
CA ASP A 557 -16.04 -14.76 18.54
C ASP A 557 -16.47 -13.31 18.33
N ARG A 558 -17.60 -13.11 17.66
CA ARG A 558 -18.12 -11.79 17.30
C ARG A 558 -18.42 -10.89 18.50
N GLU A 559 -18.89 -11.47 19.60
CA GLU A 559 -19.27 -10.69 20.79
C GLU A 559 -18.02 -10.26 21.57
N LEU A 560 -17.05 -11.17 21.73
CA LEU A 560 -15.75 -10.84 22.34
C LEU A 560 -15.00 -9.80 21.51
N PHE A 561 -15.00 -9.95 20.18
CA PHE A 561 -14.38 -9.00 19.26
C PHE A 561 -15.02 -7.61 19.40
N ALA A 562 -16.35 -7.53 19.34
CA ALA A 562 -17.07 -6.25 19.45
C ALA A 562 -16.78 -5.56 20.80
N ARG A 563 -16.77 -6.31 21.91
CA ARG A 563 -16.42 -5.79 23.24
C ARG A 563 -14.97 -5.30 23.31
N SER A 564 -14.04 -6.02 22.70
CA SER A 564 -12.62 -5.62 22.62
C SER A 564 -12.45 -4.33 21.82
N MET A 565 -13.10 -4.19 20.67
CA MET A 565 -13.02 -2.97 19.86
C MET A 565 -13.66 -1.76 20.56
N ASP A 566 -14.79 -1.95 21.24
CA ASP A 566 -15.45 -0.87 22.02
C ASP A 566 -14.53 -0.35 23.14
N SER A 567 -13.70 -1.22 23.75
CA SER A 567 -12.77 -0.83 24.82
C SER A 567 -11.67 0.16 24.39
N ILE A 568 -11.39 0.24 23.09
CA ILE A 568 -10.45 1.20 22.49
C ILE A 568 -11.15 2.29 21.68
N GLY A 569 -12.48 2.35 21.74
CA GLY A 569 -13.30 3.33 21.01
C GLY A 569 -13.40 3.07 19.51
N GLU A 570 -13.06 1.87 19.06
CA GLU A 570 -13.12 1.47 17.66
C GLU A 570 -14.50 0.96 17.27
N LYS A 571 -14.89 1.18 16.02
CA LYS A 571 -16.27 0.94 15.57
C LYS A 571 -16.39 -0.39 14.85
N CYS A 572 -17.06 -1.36 15.46
CA CYS A 572 -17.54 -2.56 14.78
C CYS A 572 -18.91 -2.35 14.13
N ALA A 573 -19.22 -3.19 13.14
CA ALA A 573 -20.59 -3.27 12.62
C ALA A 573 -21.57 -3.61 13.76
N LYS A 574 -22.57 -2.75 13.97
CA LYS A 574 -23.61 -3.00 14.98
C LYS A 574 -24.46 -4.21 14.58
N SER A 575 -24.51 -5.21 15.46
CA SER A 575 -25.30 -6.43 15.29
C SER A 575 -25.91 -6.90 16.59
N ALA A 576 -27.10 -7.50 16.54
CA ALA A 576 -27.67 -8.24 17.66
C ALA A 576 -28.56 -9.39 17.18
N SER A 577 -28.62 -10.46 17.98
CA SER A 577 -29.50 -11.60 17.73
C SER A 577 -30.92 -11.32 18.22
N ALA A 578 -31.91 -11.83 17.50
CA ALA A 578 -33.30 -11.85 17.89
C ALA A 578 -33.89 -13.25 17.68
N ASN A 579 -34.68 -13.73 18.62
CA ASN A 579 -35.31 -15.06 18.57
C ASN A 579 -36.79 -15.01 18.17
N ASN A 580 -37.37 -13.81 18.05
CA ASN A 580 -38.72 -13.58 17.58
C ASN A 580 -38.85 -12.19 16.93
N LEU A 581 -40.02 -11.93 16.34
CA LEU A 581 -40.26 -10.67 15.62
C LEU A 581 -40.27 -9.45 16.55
N GLU A 582 -40.75 -9.55 17.80
CA GLU A 582 -40.75 -8.42 18.74
C GLU A 582 -39.32 -8.02 19.14
N GLU A 583 -38.48 -9.00 19.45
CA GLU A 583 -37.04 -8.79 19.69
C GLU A 583 -36.38 -8.17 18.45
N ALA A 584 -36.70 -8.65 17.25
CA ALA A 584 -36.15 -8.10 16.01
C ALA A 584 -36.50 -6.61 15.83
N MET A 585 -37.76 -6.26 16.11
CA MET A 585 -38.24 -4.87 16.06
C MET A 585 -37.67 -4.00 17.18
N HIS A 586 -37.26 -4.58 18.31
CA HIS A 586 -36.56 -3.85 19.36
C HIS A 586 -35.11 -3.59 18.97
N VAL A 587 -34.41 -4.63 18.52
CA VAL A 587 -33.02 -4.58 18.05
C VAL A 587 -32.82 -3.53 16.96
N VAL A 588 -33.74 -3.45 15.98
CA VAL A 588 -33.60 -2.48 14.88
C VAL A 588 -33.73 -1.02 15.32
N LYS A 589 -34.39 -0.74 16.45
CA LYS A 589 -34.47 0.65 16.97
C LYS A 589 -33.11 1.18 17.39
N ASP A 590 -32.25 0.30 17.88
CA ASP A 590 -30.89 0.65 18.32
C ASP A 590 -29.89 0.64 17.16
N ILE A 591 -30.08 -0.26 16.18
CA ILE A 591 -29.21 -0.40 15.01
C ILE A 591 -29.50 0.67 13.95
N GLY A 592 -30.79 0.91 13.67
CA GLY A 592 -31.27 1.79 12.60
C GLY A 592 -31.27 1.11 11.22
N PHE A 593 -32.21 1.53 10.36
CA PHE A 593 -32.29 1.06 8.97
C PHE A 593 -31.26 1.75 8.05
N PRO A 594 -30.87 1.11 6.92
CA PRO A 594 -31.22 -0.25 6.52
C PRO A 594 -30.49 -1.32 7.33
N VAL A 595 -31.09 -2.50 7.48
CA VAL A 595 -30.51 -3.66 8.16
C VAL A 595 -30.43 -4.90 7.27
N ILE A 596 -29.51 -5.79 7.58
CA ILE A 596 -29.48 -7.16 7.06
C ILE A 596 -30.01 -8.11 8.14
N VAL A 597 -30.92 -8.98 7.77
CA VAL A 597 -31.36 -10.11 8.61
C VAL A 597 -30.70 -11.35 8.09
N ARG A 598 -30.12 -12.16 8.98
CA ARG A 598 -29.55 -13.46 8.65
C ARG A 598 -30.17 -14.53 9.53
N ALA A 599 -30.67 -15.61 8.95
CA ALA A 599 -31.10 -16.76 9.74
C ALA A 599 -29.87 -17.45 10.36
N ALA A 600 -29.86 -17.63 11.68
CA ALA A 600 -28.83 -18.39 12.38
C ALA A 600 -28.92 -19.87 11.96
N TYR A 601 -27.81 -20.62 12.01
CA TYR A 601 -27.79 -22.07 11.69
C TYR A 601 -28.28 -22.46 10.27
N ALA A 602 -28.51 -21.49 9.37
CA ALA A 602 -28.93 -21.71 7.99
C ALA A 602 -27.75 -21.55 7.03
N LEU A 603 -27.53 -22.53 6.15
CA LEU A 603 -26.48 -22.49 5.13
C LEU A 603 -26.94 -21.71 3.89
N GLY A 604 -26.02 -20.95 3.28
CA GLY A 604 -26.24 -20.35 1.95
C GLY A 604 -27.17 -19.13 1.91
N GLY A 605 -27.40 -18.44 3.04
CA GLY A 605 -28.25 -17.25 3.08
C GLY A 605 -29.75 -17.54 2.99
N LEU A 606 -30.15 -18.79 3.25
CA LEU A 606 -31.56 -19.18 3.28
C LEU A 606 -32.30 -18.39 4.37
N GLY A 607 -33.25 -17.54 3.98
CA GLY A 607 -33.97 -16.66 4.91
C GLY A 607 -33.24 -15.35 5.26
N SER A 608 -32.06 -15.10 4.68
CA SER A 608 -31.37 -13.82 4.82
C SER A 608 -31.84 -12.80 3.79
N GLY A 609 -31.80 -11.52 4.14
CA GLY A 609 -32.17 -10.45 3.23
C GLY A 609 -31.93 -9.06 3.82
N PHE A 610 -32.29 -8.03 3.07
CA PHE A 610 -32.18 -6.64 3.49
C PHE A 610 -33.57 -6.09 3.80
N ALA A 611 -33.65 -5.27 4.83
CA ALA A 611 -34.83 -4.49 5.16
C ALA A 611 -34.42 -3.02 5.28
N ASN A 612 -35.09 -2.15 4.53
CA ASN A 612 -34.86 -0.70 4.55
C ASN A 612 -35.84 0.03 5.46
N ASN A 613 -36.86 -0.67 5.95
CA ASN A 613 -37.91 -0.14 6.81
C ASN A 613 -38.54 -1.28 7.63
N GLU A 614 -39.43 -0.91 8.56
CA GLU A 614 -40.09 -1.84 9.48
C GLU A 614 -40.93 -2.91 8.77
N ASP A 615 -41.61 -2.56 7.68
CA ASP A 615 -42.48 -3.49 6.96
C ASP A 615 -41.68 -4.59 6.26
N GLU A 616 -40.60 -4.21 5.57
CA GLU A 616 -39.65 -5.14 4.97
C GLU A 616 -39.00 -6.05 6.03
N LEU A 617 -38.68 -5.50 7.21
CA LEU A 617 -38.11 -6.28 8.31
C LEU A 617 -39.09 -7.34 8.82
N ARG A 618 -40.37 -6.98 8.97
CA ARG A 618 -41.40 -7.92 9.41
C ARG A 618 -41.59 -9.06 8.42
N GLU A 619 -41.65 -8.75 7.14
CA GLU A 619 -41.80 -9.78 6.10
C GLU A 619 -40.58 -10.71 6.08
N LEU A 620 -39.39 -10.14 6.16
CA LEU A 620 -38.14 -10.88 6.10
C LEU A 620 -37.92 -11.75 7.35
N CYS A 621 -38.13 -11.20 8.55
CA CYS A 621 -38.06 -11.97 9.80
C CYS A 621 -39.09 -13.09 9.83
N SER A 622 -40.31 -12.88 9.32
CA SER A 622 -41.32 -13.94 9.25
C SER A 622 -40.87 -15.13 8.38
N LYS A 623 -40.21 -14.83 7.25
CA LYS A 623 -39.59 -15.86 6.39
C LYS A 623 -38.38 -16.52 7.06
N ALA A 624 -37.53 -15.73 7.72
CA ALA A 624 -36.31 -16.20 8.37
C ALA A 624 -36.61 -17.10 9.58
N PHE A 625 -37.58 -16.74 10.42
CA PHE A 625 -37.99 -17.53 11.59
C PHE A 625 -38.68 -18.84 11.22
N ALA A 626 -39.26 -18.94 10.01
CA ALA A 626 -39.76 -20.21 9.49
C ALA A 626 -38.62 -21.21 9.17
N ALA A 627 -37.40 -20.71 8.94
CA ALA A 627 -36.23 -21.51 8.61
C ALA A 627 -35.26 -21.68 9.80
N SER A 628 -35.29 -20.79 10.80
CA SER A 628 -34.37 -20.82 11.95
C SER A 628 -35.00 -20.24 13.23
N PRO A 629 -34.71 -20.80 14.42
CA PRO A 629 -35.21 -20.26 15.69
C PRO A 629 -34.60 -18.90 16.08
N GLN A 630 -33.55 -18.44 15.39
CA GLN A 630 -32.86 -17.21 15.69
C GLN A 630 -32.45 -16.50 14.41
N VAL A 631 -32.50 -15.17 14.42
CA VAL A 631 -31.94 -14.32 13.37
C VAL A 631 -30.91 -13.36 13.94
N LEU A 632 -29.94 -12.99 13.13
CA LEU A 632 -28.98 -11.93 13.41
C LEU A 632 -29.38 -10.70 12.59
N ILE A 633 -29.58 -9.57 13.26
CA ILE A 633 -29.90 -8.28 12.64
C ILE A 633 -28.67 -7.41 12.76
N GLU A 634 -28.25 -6.84 11.64
CA GLU A 634 -27.06 -5.98 11.60
C GLU A 634 -27.29 -4.77 10.73
N ARG A 635 -26.54 -3.69 10.97
CA ARG A 635 -26.57 -2.51 10.10
C ARG A 635 -26.15 -2.90 8.68
N SER A 636 -26.98 -2.58 7.69
CA SER A 636 -26.62 -2.77 6.29
C SER A 636 -25.66 -1.66 5.87
N MET A 637 -24.49 -2.07 5.39
CA MET A 637 -23.48 -1.21 4.77
C MET A 637 -23.37 -1.54 3.27
N LYS A 638 -24.46 -2.04 2.66
CA LYS A 638 -24.49 -2.40 1.23
C LYS A 638 -24.09 -1.19 0.39
N GLY A 639 -23.17 -1.39 -0.55
CA GLY A 639 -22.65 -0.31 -1.40
C GLY A 639 -21.48 0.47 -0.79
N TRP A 640 -21.08 0.18 0.46
CA TRP A 640 -19.85 0.73 1.01
C TRP A 640 -18.62 0.09 0.36
N LYS A 641 -17.52 0.84 0.32
CA LYS A 641 -16.23 0.31 -0.15
C LYS A 641 -15.75 -0.73 0.85
N GLU A 642 -15.30 -1.87 0.36
CA GLU A 642 -14.69 -2.89 1.20
C GLU A 642 -13.17 -2.86 0.99
N VAL A 643 -12.43 -2.66 2.07
CA VAL A 643 -10.97 -2.44 2.07
C VAL A 643 -10.32 -3.37 3.07
N GLU A 644 -9.22 -4.00 2.70
CA GLU A 644 -8.49 -4.92 3.55
C GLU A 644 -7.04 -4.48 3.77
N TYR A 645 -6.48 -4.76 4.94
CA TYR A 645 -5.07 -4.57 5.25
C TYR A 645 -4.45 -5.85 5.80
N GLU A 646 -3.25 -6.16 5.32
CA GLU A 646 -2.39 -7.22 5.84
C GLU A 646 -1.38 -6.60 6.78
N VAL A 647 -1.48 -6.94 8.07
CA VAL A 647 -0.69 -6.34 9.14
C VAL A 647 0.26 -7.38 9.72
N VAL A 648 1.48 -6.94 10.01
CA VAL A 648 2.50 -7.76 10.64
C VAL A 648 2.95 -7.07 11.92
N ARG A 649 2.95 -7.80 13.03
CA ARG A 649 3.40 -7.31 14.33
C ARG A 649 4.37 -8.28 14.98
N ASP A 650 5.51 -7.78 15.43
CA ASP A 650 6.49 -8.59 16.16
C ASP A 650 6.35 -8.50 17.68
N CYS A 651 7.20 -9.26 18.37
CA CYS A 651 7.24 -9.30 19.82
C CYS A 651 7.70 -7.99 20.48
N GLN A 652 8.38 -7.09 19.76
CA GLN A 652 8.85 -5.79 20.24
C GLN A 652 7.88 -4.65 19.88
N ASP A 653 6.65 -5.00 19.47
CA ASP A 653 5.61 -4.04 19.09
C ASP A 653 5.95 -3.17 17.87
N ASN A 654 6.90 -3.61 17.02
CA ASN A 654 7.03 -3.10 15.66
C ASN A 654 5.83 -3.65 14.87
N CYS A 655 5.03 -2.75 14.29
CA CYS A 655 3.77 -3.09 13.64
C CYS A 655 3.67 -2.34 12.31
N ILE A 656 3.53 -3.07 11.21
CA ILE A 656 3.57 -2.54 9.84
C ILE A 656 2.39 -3.08 9.02
N THR A 657 1.99 -2.34 7.99
CA THR A 657 1.00 -2.77 7.01
C THR A 657 1.69 -3.14 5.69
N VAL A 658 1.66 -4.42 5.34
CA VAL A 658 2.43 -4.97 4.22
C VAL A 658 1.70 -4.83 2.88
N CYS A 659 0.37 -4.88 2.91
CA CYS A 659 -0.43 -4.76 1.70
C CYS A 659 -1.81 -4.23 2.06
N ASN A 660 -2.35 -3.40 1.19
CA ASN A 660 -3.73 -2.96 1.26
C ASN A 660 -4.45 -3.31 -0.05
N MET A 661 -5.73 -3.64 0.07
CA MET A 661 -6.54 -4.16 -1.02
C MET A 661 -7.89 -3.46 -1.04
N GLU A 662 -8.37 -3.13 -2.23
CA GLU A 662 -9.69 -2.55 -2.45
C GLU A 662 -10.53 -3.52 -3.29
N ASN A 663 -11.72 -3.85 -2.80
CA ASN A 663 -12.66 -4.66 -3.55
C ASN A 663 -13.30 -3.79 -4.65
N PHE A 664 -13.25 -4.31 -5.88
CA PHE A 664 -13.96 -3.71 -7.02
C PHE A 664 -15.47 -3.81 -6.81
N ASP A 665 -15.92 -4.97 -6.32
CA ASP A 665 -17.29 -5.18 -5.89
C ASP A 665 -17.52 -4.56 -4.50
N PRO A 666 -18.59 -3.77 -4.29
CA PRO A 666 -18.86 -3.18 -2.97
C PRO A 666 -19.35 -4.23 -1.96
N LEU A 667 -19.38 -3.84 -0.69
CA LEU A 667 -19.77 -4.71 0.41
C LEU A 667 -21.13 -5.40 0.16
N GLY A 668 -21.14 -6.70 0.40
CA GLY A 668 -22.29 -7.60 0.19
C GLY A 668 -21.90 -8.88 -0.57
N ILE A 669 -20.75 -8.85 -1.26
CA ILE A 669 -20.09 -10.01 -1.87
C ILE A 669 -18.86 -10.31 -1.03
N HIS A 670 -18.68 -11.57 -0.63
CA HIS A 670 -17.53 -12.00 0.16
C HIS A 670 -16.22 -11.68 -0.59
N THR A 671 -15.20 -11.16 0.09
CA THR A 671 -13.86 -10.83 -0.45
C THR A 671 -13.27 -11.92 -1.37
N GLY A 672 -13.35 -13.18 -0.94
CA GLY A 672 -13.01 -14.38 -1.73
C GLY A 672 -13.74 -14.54 -3.07
N ASP A 673 -14.96 -14.03 -3.21
CA ASP A 673 -15.76 -13.99 -4.45
C ASP A 673 -15.76 -12.61 -5.12
N SER A 674 -15.10 -11.60 -4.55
CA SER A 674 -14.95 -10.28 -5.16
C SER A 674 -13.75 -10.23 -6.11
N ILE A 675 -13.83 -9.35 -7.12
CA ILE A 675 -12.63 -8.84 -7.80
C ILE A 675 -11.93 -7.89 -6.84
N VAL A 676 -10.61 -8.01 -6.71
CA VAL A 676 -9.81 -7.24 -5.73
C VAL A 676 -8.61 -6.61 -6.42
N VAL A 677 -8.31 -5.36 -6.06
CA VAL A 677 -7.21 -4.56 -6.62
C VAL A 677 -6.22 -4.22 -5.51
N ALA A 678 -4.91 -4.34 -5.80
CA ALA A 678 -3.83 -3.95 -4.89
C ALA A 678 -2.80 -3.06 -5.61
N PRO A 679 -2.39 -1.92 -5.03
CA PRO A 679 -2.94 -1.28 -3.82
C PRO A 679 -4.38 -0.75 -4.05
N SER A 680 -5.00 -0.14 -3.05
CA SER A 680 -6.25 0.63 -3.24
C SER A 680 -6.07 1.77 -4.24
N GLN A 681 -7.12 2.10 -5.00
CA GLN A 681 -7.12 3.09 -6.08
C GLN A 681 -7.95 4.34 -5.77
N THR A 682 -8.96 4.25 -4.90
CA THR A 682 -9.95 5.34 -4.74
C THR A 682 -9.95 5.97 -3.35
N LEU A 683 -8.86 5.75 -2.59
CA LEU A 683 -8.65 6.31 -1.25
C LEU A 683 -7.71 7.51 -1.30
N SER A 684 -8.07 8.59 -0.61
CA SER A 684 -7.15 9.70 -0.34
C SER A 684 -6.07 9.30 0.67
N ASP A 685 -5.01 10.10 0.85
CA ASP A 685 -4.00 9.86 1.90
C ASP A 685 -4.65 9.80 3.29
N GLU A 686 -5.66 10.63 3.52
CA GLU A 686 -6.37 10.68 4.79
C GLU A 686 -7.19 9.41 5.04
N ASP A 687 -7.94 8.91 4.05
CA ASP A 687 -8.68 7.64 4.20
C ASP A 687 -7.74 6.46 4.38
N TYR A 688 -6.67 6.41 3.56
CA TYR A 688 -5.66 5.36 3.61
C TYR A 688 -5.01 5.30 4.99
N ASN A 689 -4.47 6.43 5.47
CA ASN A 689 -3.75 6.45 6.75
C ASN A 689 -4.67 6.40 7.97
N MET A 690 -5.94 6.81 7.85
CA MET A 690 -6.95 6.55 8.88
C MET A 690 -7.14 5.04 9.07
N LEU A 691 -7.45 4.30 8.01
CA LEU A 691 -7.66 2.85 8.08
C LEU A 691 -6.37 2.12 8.48
N ARG A 692 -5.21 2.52 7.93
CA ARG A 692 -3.89 1.99 8.31
C ARG A 692 -3.60 2.18 9.81
N THR A 693 -3.82 3.38 10.34
CA THR A 693 -3.56 3.70 11.75
C THR A 693 -4.49 2.88 12.66
N THR A 694 -5.77 2.78 12.29
CA THR A 694 -6.73 1.91 12.99
C THR A 694 -6.27 0.46 12.97
N ALA A 695 -5.79 -0.05 11.82
CA ALA A 695 -5.27 -1.42 11.71
C ALA A 695 -4.13 -1.65 12.70
N VAL A 696 -3.12 -0.77 12.71
CA VAL A 696 -1.99 -0.85 13.63
C VAL A 696 -2.44 -0.82 15.10
N ASN A 697 -3.40 0.04 15.45
CA ASN A 697 -3.92 0.17 16.82
C ASN A 697 -4.70 -1.07 17.27
N VAL A 698 -5.60 -1.58 16.42
CA VAL A 698 -6.42 -2.77 16.69
C VAL A 698 -5.53 -4.00 16.87
N ILE A 699 -4.57 -4.22 15.97
CA ILE A 699 -3.68 -5.38 16.02
C ILE A 699 -2.73 -5.32 17.23
N ARG A 700 -2.29 -4.13 17.63
CA ARG A 700 -1.56 -3.91 18.87
C ARG A 700 -2.41 -4.24 20.10
N HIS A 701 -3.65 -3.76 20.15
CA HIS A 701 -4.57 -4.00 21.26
C HIS A 701 -4.88 -5.49 21.45
N LEU A 702 -5.13 -6.20 20.34
CA LEU A 702 -5.40 -7.65 20.35
C LEU A 702 -4.19 -8.50 20.75
N GLY A 703 -2.97 -7.94 20.70
CA GLY A 703 -1.75 -8.66 21.08
C GLY A 703 -1.29 -9.68 20.04
N VAL A 704 -1.61 -9.47 18.76
CA VAL A 704 -1.15 -10.34 17.66
C VAL A 704 0.37 -10.35 17.59
N VAL A 705 0.95 -11.53 17.35
CA VAL A 705 2.39 -11.71 17.08
C VAL A 705 2.54 -12.63 15.87
N GLY A 706 2.96 -12.06 14.75
CA GLY A 706 2.92 -12.71 13.44
C GLY A 706 2.19 -11.83 12.43
N GLU A 707 1.31 -12.44 11.66
CA GLU A 707 0.50 -11.79 10.62
C GLU A 707 -0.98 -11.89 10.95
N CYS A 708 -1.75 -10.91 10.45
CA CYS A 708 -3.20 -10.93 10.43
C CYS A 708 -3.77 -10.08 9.29
N ASN A 709 -4.99 -10.40 8.90
CA ASN A 709 -5.80 -9.61 7.97
C ASN A 709 -6.91 -8.86 8.74
N ILE A 710 -7.16 -7.60 8.39
CA ILE A 710 -8.28 -6.80 8.91
C ILE A 710 -9.09 -6.21 7.75
N GLN A 711 -10.42 -6.22 7.89
CA GLN A 711 -11.35 -5.78 6.84
C GLN A 711 -12.23 -4.63 7.33
N TYR A 712 -12.47 -3.67 6.43
CA TYR A 712 -13.24 -2.46 6.68
C TYR A 712 -14.37 -2.30 5.68
N ALA A 713 -15.49 -1.77 6.16
CA ALA A 713 -16.46 -1.09 5.32
C ALA A 713 -16.24 0.41 5.45
N LEU A 714 -15.90 1.10 4.36
CA LEU A 714 -15.73 2.55 4.29
C LEU A 714 -16.89 3.19 3.51
N ASN A 715 -17.53 4.18 4.11
CA ASN A 715 -18.60 4.94 3.49
C ASN A 715 -18.04 5.74 2.29
N PRO A 716 -18.59 5.60 1.07
CA PRO A 716 -18.05 6.26 -0.12
C PRO A 716 -18.24 7.79 -0.12
N PHE A 717 -18.99 8.35 0.83
CA PHE A 717 -19.32 9.77 0.90
C PHE A 717 -18.86 10.47 2.20
N SER A 718 -18.11 9.77 3.07
CA SER A 718 -17.59 10.35 4.31
C SER A 718 -16.45 9.51 4.88
N LYS A 719 -15.84 9.98 5.98
CA LYS A 719 -14.83 9.23 6.74
C LYS A 719 -15.42 8.15 7.66
N GLU A 720 -16.74 7.91 7.60
CA GLU A 720 -17.36 6.88 8.42
C GLU A 720 -16.90 5.51 7.94
N TYR A 721 -16.35 4.71 8.85
CA TYR A 721 -15.99 3.32 8.59
C TYR A 721 -16.42 2.41 9.74
N CYS A 722 -16.47 1.11 9.47
CA CYS A 722 -16.62 0.06 10.46
C CYS A 722 -15.62 -1.07 10.21
N ILE A 723 -15.10 -1.66 11.28
CA ILE A 723 -14.34 -2.90 11.23
C ILE A 723 -15.33 -4.05 11.06
N ILE A 724 -15.10 -4.87 10.03
CA ILE A 724 -15.94 -6.04 9.72
C ILE A 724 -15.45 -7.24 10.51
N GLU A 725 -14.16 -7.59 10.36
CA GLU A 725 -13.52 -8.72 11.02
C GLU A 725 -12.00 -8.58 11.04
N VAL A 726 -11.36 -9.36 11.93
CA VAL A 726 -9.92 -9.57 11.98
C VAL A 726 -9.64 -11.06 11.95
N ASN A 727 -8.83 -11.49 10.99
CA ASN A 727 -8.36 -12.86 10.87
C ASN A 727 -6.94 -12.95 11.44
N ALA A 728 -6.79 -13.42 12.69
CA ALA A 728 -5.49 -13.53 13.38
C ALA A 728 -4.68 -14.78 12.98
N ARG A 729 -4.64 -15.07 11.67
CA ARG A 729 -3.95 -16.20 11.05
C ARG A 729 -3.63 -15.89 9.60
N LEU A 730 -2.74 -16.72 9.03
CA LEU A 730 -2.54 -16.74 7.60
C LEU A 730 -3.87 -17.04 6.91
N SER A 731 -4.08 -16.34 5.81
CA SER A 731 -5.32 -16.32 5.06
C SER A 731 -5.05 -16.37 3.56
N ARG A 732 -6.11 -16.44 2.77
CA ARG A 732 -6.00 -16.25 1.34
C ARG A 732 -5.54 -14.84 0.98
N SER A 733 -6.05 -13.82 1.67
CA SER A 733 -5.63 -12.43 1.49
C SER A 733 -4.12 -12.28 1.76
N SER A 734 -3.58 -12.95 2.78
CA SER A 734 -2.13 -12.99 3.04
C SER A 734 -1.32 -13.66 1.92
N ALA A 735 -1.86 -14.71 1.29
CA ALA A 735 -1.20 -15.37 0.16
C ALA A 735 -1.23 -14.50 -1.10
N LEU A 736 -2.35 -13.81 -1.36
CA LEU A 736 -2.48 -12.82 -2.43
C LEU A 736 -1.51 -11.67 -2.21
N ALA A 737 -1.49 -11.07 -1.03
CA ALA A 737 -0.59 -9.99 -0.66
C ALA A 737 0.88 -10.39 -0.78
N SER A 738 1.26 -11.58 -0.31
CA SER A 738 2.64 -12.07 -0.47
C SER A 738 3.10 -12.11 -1.93
N LYS A 739 2.17 -12.42 -2.84
CA LYS A 739 2.44 -12.52 -4.28
C LYS A 739 2.32 -11.17 -4.97
N ALA A 740 1.44 -10.30 -4.51
CA ALA A 740 1.27 -8.95 -5.03
C ALA A 740 2.50 -8.09 -4.72
N THR A 741 3.03 -8.20 -3.50
CA THR A 741 4.13 -7.34 -3.02
C THR A 741 5.51 -7.98 -3.20
N GLY A 742 5.59 -9.32 -3.21
CA GLY A 742 6.85 -10.05 -3.09
C GLY A 742 7.32 -10.26 -1.63
N TYR A 743 6.57 -9.75 -0.65
CA TYR A 743 6.87 -9.86 0.78
C TYR A 743 6.38 -11.22 1.34
N PRO A 744 7.26 -12.11 1.83
CA PRO A 744 6.86 -13.48 2.20
C PRO A 744 6.22 -13.56 3.59
N LEU A 745 4.95 -13.12 3.72
CA LEU A 745 4.23 -12.98 5.01
C LEU A 745 4.33 -14.22 5.92
N ALA A 746 4.06 -15.41 5.39
CA ALA A 746 4.12 -16.66 6.18
C ALA A 746 5.54 -16.98 6.70
N PHE A 747 6.58 -16.69 5.92
CA PHE A 747 7.96 -16.90 6.35
C PHE A 747 8.32 -15.93 7.48
N ILE A 748 7.96 -14.66 7.33
CA ILE A 748 8.17 -13.63 8.35
C ILE A 748 7.39 -13.97 9.62
N ALA A 749 6.10 -14.26 9.52
CA ALA A 749 5.25 -14.62 10.67
C ALA A 749 5.80 -15.80 11.48
N ALA A 750 6.41 -16.79 10.81
CA ALA A 750 7.08 -17.88 11.51
C ALA A 750 8.29 -17.39 12.32
N LYS A 751 9.19 -16.57 11.72
CA LYS A 751 10.31 -15.97 12.46
C LYS A 751 9.83 -15.11 13.65
N LEU A 752 8.76 -14.33 13.47
CA LEU A 752 8.17 -13.51 14.53
C LEU A 752 7.63 -14.37 15.69
N GLY A 753 7.03 -15.52 15.39
CA GLY A 753 6.58 -16.47 16.41
C GLY A 753 7.70 -17.06 17.28
N LEU A 754 8.96 -16.96 16.83
CA LEU A 754 10.16 -17.32 17.61
C LEU A 754 10.72 -16.14 18.42
N GLY A 755 10.06 -14.98 18.42
CA GLY A 755 10.54 -13.77 19.09
C GLY A 755 11.70 -13.07 18.36
N ILE A 756 11.84 -13.29 17.05
CA ILE A 756 12.79 -12.53 16.22
C ILE A 756 12.09 -11.25 15.74
N PRO A 757 12.59 -10.04 16.03
CA PRO A 757 11.94 -8.80 15.61
C PRO A 757 12.11 -8.54 14.11
N LEU A 758 11.20 -7.76 13.52
CA LEU A 758 11.15 -7.46 12.08
C LEU A 758 12.46 -6.87 11.54
N LYS A 759 13.07 -5.96 12.31
CA LYS A 759 14.33 -5.29 11.96
C LYS A 759 15.52 -6.26 11.85
N ASP A 760 15.47 -7.40 12.53
CA ASP A 760 16.53 -8.42 12.52
C ASP A 760 16.37 -9.42 11.36
N ILE A 761 15.22 -9.41 10.67
CA ILE A 761 14.95 -10.29 9.54
C ILE A 761 15.32 -9.56 8.24
N LYS A 762 16.09 -10.21 7.38
CA LYS A 762 16.47 -9.65 6.07
C LYS A 762 15.34 -9.74 5.07
N ASN A 763 15.18 -8.72 4.23
CA ASN A 763 14.34 -8.81 3.03
C ASN A 763 15.01 -9.74 2.01
N SER A 764 14.38 -10.87 1.68
CA SER A 764 14.92 -11.86 0.74
C SER A 764 15.00 -11.38 -0.72
N VAL A 765 14.24 -10.34 -1.08
CA VAL A 765 14.16 -9.80 -2.45
C VAL A 765 15.33 -8.85 -2.71
N THR A 766 15.58 -7.90 -1.80
CA THR A 766 16.64 -6.88 -1.93
C THR A 766 17.96 -7.31 -1.29
N LYS A 767 17.95 -8.22 -0.30
CA LYS A 767 19.11 -8.70 0.50
C LYS A 767 19.90 -7.63 1.27
N VAL A 768 19.67 -6.35 1.00
CA VAL A 768 20.35 -5.21 1.60
C VAL A 768 19.47 -4.43 2.58
N THR A 769 18.16 -4.70 2.59
CA THR A 769 17.20 -4.07 3.53
C THR A 769 16.66 -5.07 4.55
N CYS A 770 16.08 -4.56 5.64
CA CYS A 770 15.37 -5.39 6.62
C CYS A 770 13.92 -5.69 6.19
N ALA A 771 13.22 -6.56 6.92
CA ALA A 771 11.82 -6.88 6.69
C ALA A 771 10.85 -5.89 7.36
N CYS A 772 11.36 -4.94 8.15
CA CYS A 772 10.56 -3.91 8.80
C CYS A 772 10.30 -2.74 7.83
N PHE A 773 9.48 -2.93 6.80
CA PHE A 773 9.12 -1.87 5.85
C PHE A 773 7.75 -2.15 5.23
N GLU A 774 7.11 -1.12 4.70
CA GLU A 774 5.87 -1.28 3.92
C GLU A 774 6.20 -1.33 2.42
N PRO A 775 5.84 -2.40 1.69
CA PRO A 775 6.11 -2.48 0.26
C PRO A 775 5.53 -1.30 -0.53
N SER A 776 6.31 -0.81 -1.50
CA SER A 776 5.85 0.14 -2.51
C SER A 776 5.76 -0.56 -3.86
N LEU A 777 4.62 -0.42 -4.52
CA LEU A 777 4.33 -1.05 -5.80
C LEU A 777 4.39 0.01 -6.89
N ASP A 778 5.10 -0.25 -7.99
CA ASP A 778 5.10 0.60 -9.20
C ASP A 778 4.28 -0.05 -10.35
N TYR A 779 3.30 -0.85 -9.94
CA TYR A 779 2.34 -1.60 -10.73
C TYR A 779 1.02 -1.75 -9.96
N VAL A 780 0.01 -2.28 -10.63
CA VAL A 780 -1.28 -2.65 -10.05
C VAL A 780 -1.54 -4.14 -10.25
N VAL A 781 -2.11 -4.76 -9.22
CA VAL A 781 -2.48 -6.16 -9.20
C VAL A 781 -3.99 -6.28 -9.22
N VAL A 782 -4.52 -7.18 -10.05
CA VAL A 782 -5.94 -7.54 -10.05
C VAL A 782 -6.09 -9.02 -9.79
N LYS A 783 -6.82 -9.35 -8.72
CA LYS A 783 -7.30 -10.69 -8.42
C LYS A 783 -8.72 -10.86 -8.96
N MET A 784 -9.00 -12.00 -9.57
CA MET A 784 -10.34 -12.36 -10.01
C MET A 784 -10.69 -13.80 -9.55
N PRO A 785 -11.91 -14.05 -9.06
CA PRO A 785 -12.35 -15.39 -8.69
C PRO A 785 -12.74 -16.24 -9.90
N ARG A 786 -12.63 -17.56 -9.73
CA ARG A 786 -13.09 -18.59 -10.66
C ARG A 786 -14.24 -19.37 -10.02
N TRP A 787 -15.34 -19.47 -10.75
CA TRP A 787 -16.51 -20.27 -10.37
C TRP A 787 -16.72 -21.45 -11.31
N ASP A 788 -17.24 -22.55 -10.78
CA ASP A 788 -17.65 -23.75 -11.52
C ASP A 788 -19.15 -24.05 -11.34
N LEU A 789 -19.96 -23.00 -11.13
CA LEU A 789 -21.38 -23.09 -10.76
C LEU A 789 -22.24 -23.84 -11.79
N LYS A 790 -21.85 -23.80 -13.07
CA LYS A 790 -22.51 -24.56 -14.16
C LYS A 790 -22.51 -26.07 -13.95
N LYS A 791 -21.65 -26.62 -13.08
CA LYS A 791 -21.65 -28.05 -12.72
C LYS A 791 -22.75 -28.41 -11.72
N PHE A 792 -23.43 -27.42 -11.12
CA PHE A 792 -24.36 -27.61 -10.01
C PHE A 792 -25.75 -26.98 -10.31
N ASN A 793 -26.61 -27.71 -11.01
CA ASN A 793 -27.93 -27.21 -11.45
C ASN A 793 -28.90 -26.80 -10.32
N ARG A 794 -28.62 -27.17 -9.06
CA ARG A 794 -29.45 -26.85 -7.89
C ARG A 794 -28.85 -25.75 -7.00
N VAL A 795 -27.72 -25.17 -7.39
CA VAL A 795 -27.04 -24.11 -6.64
C VAL A 795 -27.26 -22.79 -7.37
N SER A 796 -27.70 -21.76 -6.65
CA SER A 796 -27.86 -20.41 -7.21
C SER A 796 -26.52 -19.84 -7.69
N SER A 797 -26.53 -19.20 -8.86
CA SER A 797 -25.40 -18.46 -9.41
C SER A 797 -25.16 -17.10 -8.77
N GLN A 798 -26.11 -16.63 -7.94
CA GLN A 798 -26.01 -15.34 -7.26
C GLN A 798 -24.87 -15.36 -6.23
N LEU A 799 -24.10 -14.30 -6.18
CA LEU A 799 -23.01 -14.09 -5.24
C LEU A 799 -23.51 -13.30 -4.03
N GLY A 800 -22.88 -13.52 -2.88
CA GLY A 800 -23.24 -12.85 -1.63
C GLY A 800 -22.12 -13.01 -0.60
N SER A 801 -22.46 -12.92 0.68
CA SER A 801 -21.50 -13.05 1.79
C SER A 801 -20.95 -14.46 2.01
N SER A 802 -21.46 -15.48 1.31
CA SER A 802 -20.94 -16.86 1.38
C SER A 802 -20.19 -17.17 0.10
N MET A 803 -18.91 -17.52 0.25
CA MET A 803 -18.01 -17.82 -0.85
C MET A 803 -18.44 -19.07 -1.63
N LYS A 804 -18.41 -18.99 -2.96
CA LYS A 804 -18.71 -20.08 -3.90
C LYS A 804 -17.60 -20.33 -4.93
N SER A 805 -16.62 -19.45 -5.05
CA SER A 805 -15.49 -19.66 -5.96
C SER A 805 -14.68 -20.91 -5.59
N VAL A 806 -14.03 -21.51 -6.60
CA VAL A 806 -13.25 -22.76 -6.47
C VAL A 806 -11.75 -22.54 -6.71
N GLY A 807 -11.38 -21.32 -7.08
CA GLY A 807 -10.01 -20.92 -7.36
C GLY A 807 -9.98 -19.46 -7.78
N GLU A 808 -8.79 -18.89 -7.92
CA GLU A 808 -8.59 -17.46 -8.20
C GLU A 808 -7.32 -17.25 -9.02
N VAL A 809 -7.29 -16.16 -9.79
CA VAL A 809 -6.10 -15.71 -10.53
C VAL A 809 -5.62 -14.38 -9.98
N MET A 810 -4.33 -14.12 -10.19
CA MET A 810 -3.71 -12.83 -9.98
C MET A 810 -3.06 -12.40 -11.29
N SER A 811 -3.21 -11.12 -11.64
CA SER A 811 -2.60 -10.53 -12.81
C SER A 811 -1.98 -9.18 -12.47
N ILE A 812 -0.95 -8.79 -13.22
CA ILE A 812 -0.17 -7.59 -12.96
C ILE A 812 -0.07 -6.76 -14.25
N GLY A 813 -0.26 -5.46 -14.11
CA GLY A 813 -0.11 -4.47 -15.17
C GLY A 813 0.38 -3.15 -14.57
N ARG A 814 0.77 -2.19 -15.42
CA ARG A 814 1.03 -0.81 -14.97
C ARG A 814 -0.13 0.13 -15.22
N THR A 815 -1.22 -0.40 -15.74
CA THR A 815 -2.54 0.23 -15.82
C THR A 815 -3.59 -0.73 -15.28
N PHE A 816 -4.69 -0.23 -14.75
CA PHE A 816 -5.81 -1.07 -14.29
C PHE A 816 -6.37 -1.88 -15.47
N GLU A 817 -6.53 -1.24 -16.61
CA GLU A 817 -7.00 -1.78 -17.88
C GLU A 817 -6.16 -3.00 -18.32
N GLU A 818 -4.83 -2.86 -18.25
CA GLU A 818 -3.93 -3.97 -18.59
C GLU A 818 -4.10 -5.15 -17.64
N ALA A 819 -4.17 -4.88 -16.34
CA ALA A 819 -4.31 -5.90 -15.31
C ALA A 819 -5.67 -6.62 -15.39
N ILE A 820 -6.79 -5.90 -15.40
CA ILE A 820 -8.13 -6.50 -15.44
C ILE A 820 -8.35 -7.36 -16.69
N GLN A 821 -7.87 -6.93 -17.87
CA GLN A 821 -7.96 -7.74 -19.08
C GLN A 821 -7.12 -9.02 -19.00
N LYS A 822 -5.95 -8.98 -18.35
CA LYS A 822 -5.14 -10.19 -18.08
C LYS A 822 -5.83 -11.12 -17.08
N ALA A 823 -6.44 -10.59 -16.02
CA ALA A 823 -7.21 -11.37 -15.05
C ALA A 823 -8.35 -12.14 -15.74
N ILE A 824 -9.19 -11.45 -16.52
CA ILE A 824 -10.34 -12.05 -17.23
C ILE A 824 -9.91 -13.25 -18.09
N ARG A 825 -8.82 -13.10 -18.86
CA ARG A 825 -8.26 -14.18 -19.70
C ARG A 825 -7.67 -15.34 -18.91
N SER A 826 -7.21 -15.08 -17.70
CA SER A 826 -6.55 -16.10 -16.86
C SER A 826 -7.58 -17.02 -16.19
N ILE A 827 -8.83 -16.58 -16.02
CA ILE A 827 -9.91 -17.37 -15.42
C ILE A 827 -10.33 -18.53 -16.32
N ASP A 828 -10.57 -18.25 -17.60
CA ASP A 828 -11.04 -19.22 -18.59
C ASP A 828 -10.58 -18.80 -20.00
N PHE A 829 -10.13 -19.76 -20.79
CA PHE A 829 -9.60 -19.49 -22.13
C PHE A 829 -10.65 -18.99 -23.13
N HIS A 830 -11.94 -19.21 -22.84
CA HIS A 830 -13.04 -18.64 -23.63
C HIS A 830 -13.21 -17.13 -23.42
N ASN A 831 -12.76 -16.62 -22.27
CA ASN A 831 -12.87 -15.20 -21.96
C ASN A 831 -11.70 -14.46 -22.60
N LEU A 832 -11.99 -13.59 -23.56
CA LEU A 832 -10.95 -12.91 -24.33
C LEU A 832 -10.43 -11.62 -23.65
N GLY A 833 -11.20 -11.05 -22.73
CA GLY A 833 -10.94 -9.79 -22.03
C GLY A 833 -12.26 -9.07 -21.76
N PHE A 834 -12.20 -7.76 -21.47
CA PHE A 834 -13.39 -6.95 -21.24
C PHE A 834 -13.94 -6.42 -22.58
N ASN A 835 -14.99 -7.05 -23.09
CA ASN A 835 -15.66 -6.67 -24.34
C ASN A 835 -17.09 -7.20 -24.38
N LYS A 836 -17.88 -6.78 -25.38
CA LYS A 836 -19.20 -7.35 -25.65
C LYS A 836 -19.13 -8.87 -25.76
N THR A 837 -20.08 -9.56 -25.14
CA THR A 837 -20.24 -11.02 -25.17
C THR A 837 -21.57 -11.40 -25.82
N GLU A 838 -21.65 -12.61 -26.38
CA GLU A 838 -22.88 -13.14 -27.03
C GLU A 838 -23.89 -13.72 -26.02
N SER A 839 -23.58 -13.69 -24.72
CA SER A 839 -24.43 -14.25 -23.68
C SER A 839 -25.81 -13.58 -23.68
N ALA A 840 -26.85 -14.38 -23.93
CA ALA A 840 -28.24 -13.97 -23.78
C ALA A 840 -28.57 -13.82 -22.28
N LEU A 841 -28.26 -12.66 -21.71
CA LEU A 841 -28.68 -12.31 -20.36
C LEU A 841 -30.17 -11.92 -20.42
N ILE A 842 -30.99 -12.54 -19.58
CA ILE A 842 -32.47 -12.39 -19.57
C ILE A 842 -32.84 -10.91 -19.34
N SER A 843 -32.12 -10.23 -18.44
CA SER A 843 -32.26 -8.81 -18.10
C SER A 843 -30.91 -8.26 -17.64
N LEU A 844 -30.41 -7.20 -18.27
CA LEU A 844 -29.14 -6.58 -17.88
C LEU A 844 -29.24 -5.88 -16.53
N ASP A 845 -30.34 -5.18 -16.26
CA ASP A 845 -30.53 -4.45 -15.00
C ASP A 845 -30.54 -5.40 -13.80
N ASP A 846 -31.18 -6.56 -13.93
CA ASP A 846 -31.23 -7.57 -12.86
C ASP A 846 -29.85 -8.14 -12.53
N GLU A 847 -29.03 -8.44 -13.54
CA GLU A 847 -27.65 -8.93 -13.38
C GLU A 847 -26.71 -7.86 -12.81
N LEU A 848 -26.97 -6.58 -13.08
CA LEU A 848 -26.19 -5.47 -12.51
C LEU A 848 -26.52 -5.25 -11.02
N GLN A 849 -27.82 -5.32 -10.67
CA GLN A 849 -28.32 -5.13 -9.29
C GLN A 849 -28.08 -6.34 -8.39
N THR A 850 -28.18 -7.55 -8.94
CA THR A 850 -28.04 -8.81 -8.21
C THR A 850 -26.76 -9.51 -8.65
N PRO A 851 -25.67 -9.41 -7.86
CA PRO A 851 -24.38 -9.94 -8.26
C PRO A 851 -24.41 -11.43 -8.60
N SER A 852 -23.75 -11.81 -9.69
CA SER A 852 -23.60 -13.19 -10.18
C SER A 852 -22.18 -13.41 -10.73
N ASP A 853 -21.83 -14.65 -11.05
CA ASP A 853 -20.58 -14.97 -11.76
C ASP A 853 -20.48 -14.36 -13.18
N GLN A 854 -21.57 -13.77 -13.69
CA GLN A 854 -21.65 -13.13 -15.00
C GLN A 854 -21.68 -11.59 -14.95
N ARG A 855 -21.70 -10.99 -13.74
CA ARG A 855 -21.88 -9.54 -13.53
C ARG A 855 -20.91 -8.68 -14.35
N LEU A 856 -19.62 -9.03 -14.37
CA LEU A 856 -18.60 -8.29 -15.11
C LEU A 856 -18.90 -8.24 -16.63
N PHE A 857 -19.42 -9.34 -17.19
CA PHE A 857 -19.79 -9.41 -18.61
C PHE A 857 -21.11 -8.68 -18.89
N ALA A 858 -22.04 -8.66 -17.91
CA ALA A 858 -23.23 -7.82 -17.97
C ALA A 858 -22.88 -6.34 -18.02
N ILE A 859 -21.90 -5.89 -17.21
CA ILE A 859 -21.37 -4.51 -17.27
C ILE A 859 -20.82 -4.20 -18.67
N ALA A 860 -19.98 -5.08 -19.23
CA ALA A 860 -19.42 -4.89 -20.58
C ALA A 860 -20.52 -4.75 -21.65
N ASN A 861 -21.56 -5.60 -21.59
CA ASN A 861 -22.70 -5.55 -22.50
C ASN A 861 -23.55 -4.28 -22.31
N ALA A 862 -23.79 -3.87 -21.07
CA ALA A 862 -24.53 -2.64 -20.75
C ALA A 862 -23.81 -1.40 -21.29
N MET A 863 -22.50 -1.28 -21.04
CA MET A 863 -21.67 -0.19 -21.58
C MET A 863 -21.67 -0.20 -23.11
N TYR A 864 -21.52 -1.37 -23.74
CA TYR A 864 -21.57 -1.48 -25.19
C TYR A 864 -22.93 -1.01 -25.75
N ASN A 865 -24.04 -1.36 -25.07
CA ASN A 865 -25.41 -0.96 -25.41
C ASN A 865 -25.77 0.50 -25.02
N GLY A 866 -24.80 1.30 -24.57
CA GLY A 866 -24.97 2.75 -24.34
C GLY A 866 -25.40 3.15 -22.94
N TYR A 867 -25.27 2.28 -21.93
CA TYR A 867 -25.51 2.65 -20.54
C TYR A 867 -24.41 3.60 -20.07
N SER A 868 -24.78 4.67 -19.37
CA SER A 868 -23.79 5.57 -18.78
C SER A 868 -23.13 4.95 -17.55
N VAL A 869 -21.91 5.41 -17.24
CA VAL A 869 -21.20 5.03 -16.01
C VAL A 869 -22.05 5.35 -14.77
N LYS A 870 -22.72 6.49 -14.75
CA LYS A 870 -23.64 6.87 -13.67
C LYS A 870 -24.75 5.83 -13.45
N ARG A 871 -25.41 5.37 -14.52
CA ARG A 871 -26.48 4.37 -14.40
C ARG A 871 -25.94 3.04 -13.88
N ILE A 872 -24.79 2.59 -14.37
CA ILE A 872 -24.17 1.35 -13.91
C ILE A 872 -23.77 1.47 -12.43
N TRP A 873 -23.21 2.61 -12.02
CA TRP A 873 -22.91 2.90 -10.63
C TRP A 873 -24.15 2.86 -9.74
N GLU A 874 -25.27 3.47 -10.14
CA GLU A 874 -26.54 3.42 -9.39
C GLU A 874 -27.03 1.97 -9.16
N LEU A 875 -26.88 1.11 -10.17
CA LEU A 875 -27.30 -0.30 -10.10
C LEU A 875 -26.31 -1.17 -9.34
N THR A 876 -25.01 -0.90 -9.45
CA THR A 876 -23.97 -1.82 -8.98
C THR A 876 -23.28 -1.40 -7.68
N GLN A 877 -23.25 -0.08 -7.43
CA GLN A 877 -22.45 0.61 -6.42
C GLN A 877 -20.92 0.38 -6.54
N ILE A 878 -20.44 -0.12 -7.69
CA ILE A 878 -19.00 -0.19 -8.01
C ILE A 878 -18.48 1.24 -8.22
N ASP A 879 -17.36 1.59 -7.60
CA ASP A 879 -16.81 2.94 -7.67
C ASP A 879 -16.66 3.44 -9.13
N LYS A 880 -17.06 4.68 -9.37
CA LYS A 880 -17.11 5.29 -10.71
C LYS A 880 -15.77 5.26 -11.42
N TRP A 881 -14.66 5.39 -10.68
CA TRP A 881 -13.33 5.37 -11.29
C TRP A 881 -13.07 4.06 -12.05
N PHE A 882 -13.38 2.91 -11.44
CA PHE A 882 -13.24 1.62 -12.13
C PHE A 882 -14.16 1.52 -13.35
N LEU A 883 -15.40 2.00 -13.23
CA LEU A 883 -16.37 1.98 -14.32
C LEU A 883 -15.95 2.89 -15.49
N ASP A 884 -15.36 4.06 -15.23
CA ASP A 884 -14.81 4.95 -16.27
C ASP A 884 -13.65 4.27 -17.01
N ARG A 885 -12.77 3.56 -16.29
CA ARG A 885 -11.69 2.78 -16.94
C ARG A 885 -12.24 1.67 -17.83
N LEU A 886 -13.28 0.97 -17.37
CA LEU A 886 -13.96 -0.07 -18.15
C LEU A 886 -14.70 0.50 -19.36
N MET A 887 -15.30 1.69 -19.23
CA MET A 887 -15.92 2.39 -20.36
C MET A 887 -14.89 2.74 -21.43
N GLY A 888 -13.71 3.24 -21.03
CA GLY A 888 -12.61 3.52 -21.95
C GLY A 888 -12.17 2.31 -22.79
N LEU A 889 -12.24 1.09 -22.23
CA LEU A 889 -12.01 -0.15 -22.98
C LEU A 889 -13.09 -0.39 -24.04
N ILE A 890 -14.37 -0.17 -23.71
CA ILE A 890 -15.49 -0.33 -24.65
C ILE A 890 -15.43 0.71 -25.77
N ASP A 891 -15.13 1.95 -25.45
CA ASP A 891 -14.99 3.02 -26.43
C ASP A 891 -13.84 2.73 -27.41
N TYR A 892 -12.71 2.24 -26.89
CA TYR A 892 -11.59 1.85 -27.73
C TYR A 892 -11.89 0.61 -28.59
N ALA A 893 -12.63 -0.38 -28.05
CA ALA A 893 -13.09 -1.52 -28.82
C ALA A 893 -13.99 -1.09 -29.98
N LYS A 894 -14.95 -0.18 -29.76
CA LYS A 894 -15.81 0.39 -30.80
C LYS A 894 -15.00 1.17 -31.84
N HIS A 895 -14.00 1.93 -31.42
CA HIS A 895 -13.08 2.60 -32.33
C HIS A 895 -12.37 1.59 -33.25
N MET A 896 -11.85 0.49 -32.69
CA MET A 896 -11.20 -0.58 -33.45
C MET A 896 -12.15 -1.31 -34.40
N GLU A 897 -13.41 -1.53 -34.01
CA GLU A 897 -14.45 -2.08 -34.88
C GLU A 897 -14.70 -1.19 -36.12
N GLY A 898 -14.59 0.14 -35.96
CA GLY A 898 -14.64 1.10 -37.06
C GLY A 898 -13.47 1.00 -38.05
N LEU A 899 -12.37 0.34 -37.68
CA LEU A 899 -11.20 0.10 -38.53
C LEU A 899 -11.25 -1.25 -39.28
N LYS A 900 -12.38 -1.95 -39.21
CA LYS A 900 -12.56 -3.25 -39.86
C LYS A 900 -12.24 -3.19 -41.36
N GLY A 901 -11.41 -4.13 -41.82
CA GLY A 901 -10.95 -4.20 -43.21
C GLY A 901 -9.88 -3.18 -43.62
N GLN A 902 -9.39 -2.33 -42.69
CA GLN A 902 -8.31 -1.38 -42.94
C GLN A 902 -6.96 -1.92 -42.44
N SER A 903 -5.86 -1.33 -42.91
CA SER A 903 -4.53 -1.63 -42.38
C SER A 903 -4.34 -1.01 -41.00
N LEU A 904 -3.96 -1.83 -40.01
CA LEU A 904 -3.69 -1.36 -38.67
C LEU A 904 -2.30 -0.71 -38.60
N ASN A 905 -2.27 0.58 -38.26
CA ASN A 905 -1.01 1.27 -38.01
C ASN A 905 -0.39 0.85 -36.65
N ALA A 906 0.90 1.08 -36.50
CA ALA A 906 1.66 0.68 -35.31
C ALA A 906 1.17 1.35 -34.02
N ASN A 907 0.77 2.62 -34.07
CA ASN A 907 0.33 3.37 -32.88
C ASN A 907 -1.01 2.85 -32.35
N THR A 908 -1.95 2.54 -33.24
CA THR A 908 -3.24 1.92 -32.90
C THR A 908 -3.01 0.54 -32.26
N LEU A 909 -2.12 -0.27 -32.83
CA LEU A 909 -1.77 -1.56 -32.22
C LEU A 909 -1.11 -1.39 -30.86
N LEU A 910 -0.14 -0.49 -30.71
CA LEU A 910 0.56 -0.24 -29.44
C LEU A 910 -0.42 0.20 -28.36
N ARG A 911 -1.31 1.16 -28.66
CA ARG A 911 -2.36 1.62 -27.74
C ARG A 911 -3.29 0.47 -27.32
N ALA A 912 -3.72 -0.38 -28.26
CA ALA A 912 -4.50 -1.57 -27.93
C ALA A 912 -3.77 -2.49 -26.93
N LYS A 913 -2.46 -2.68 -27.10
CA LYS A 913 -1.66 -3.51 -26.20
C LYS A 913 -1.43 -2.88 -24.83
N GLN A 914 -1.21 -1.57 -24.77
CA GLN A 914 -1.07 -0.79 -23.53
C GLN A 914 -2.36 -0.80 -22.70
N LEU A 915 -3.52 -0.86 -23.36
CA LEU A 915 -4.83 -1.07 -22.73
C LEU A 915 -5.11 -2.54 -22.33
N GLY A 916 -4.22 -3.48 -22.66
CA GLY A 916 -4.36 -4.88 -22.29
C GLY A 916 -5.09 -5.79 -23.27
N PHE A 917 -5.45 -5.31 -24.47
CA PHE A 917 -6.16 -6.13 -25.45
C PHE A 917 -5.27 -7.28 -25.96
N SER A 918 -5.83 -8.48 -26.02
CA SER A 918 -5.17 -9.63 -26.64
C SER A 918 -5.16 -9.51 -28.16
N ASP A 919 -4.21 -10.20 -28.82
CA ASP A 919 -4.16 -10.23 -30.29
C ASP A 919 -5.47 -10.83 -30.87
N ARG A 920 -6.10 -11.75 -30.14
CA ARG A 920 -7.40 -12.34 -30.49
C ARG A 920 -8.58 -11.36 -30.37
N GLN A 921 -8.62 -10.50 -29.34
CA GLN A 921 -9.64 -9.44 -29.26
C GLN A 921 -9.50 -8.46 -30.43
N ILE A 922 -8.27 -8.00 -30.70
CA ILE A 922 -7.99 -7.11 -31.82
C ILE A 922 -8.43 -7.74 -33.13
N ALA A 923 -8.09 -9.02 -33.36
CA ALA A 923 -8.50 -9.77 -34.54
C ALA A 923 -10.03 -9.79 -34.72
N ASN A 924 -10.78 -10.03 -33.63
CA ASN A 924 -12.24 -10.02 -33.67
C ASN A 924 -12.81 -8.64 -34.03
N PHE A 925 -12.28 -7.55 -33.45
CA PHE A 925 -12.76 -6.20 -33.73
C PHE A 925 -12.56 -5.83 -35.21
N VAL A 926 -11.41 -6.16 -35.78
CA VAL A 926 -11.02 -5.70 -37.12
C VAL A 926 -11.35 -6.71 -38.24
N GLY A 927 -11.93 -7.87 -37.90
CA GLY A 927 -12.24 -8.95 -38.85
C GLY A 927 -11.00 -9.66 -39.41
N SER A 928 -10.00 -9.93 -38.57
CA SER A 928 -8.71 -10.55 -38.92
C SER A 928 -8.52 -11.89 -38.19
N SER A 929 -7.32 -12.50 -38.32
CA SER A 929 -6.90 -13.65 -37.52
C SER A 929 -5.87 -13.24 -36.46
N GLU A 930 -5.85 -13.96 -35.34
CA GLU A 930 -4.90 -13.71 -34.23
C GLU A 930 -3.44 -13.75 -34.71
N LEU A 931 -3.08 -14.71 -35.56
CA LEU A 931 -1.72 -14.85 -36.09
C LEU A 931 -1.32 -13.68 -36.98
N LEU A 932 -2.24 -13.15 -37.79
CA LEU A 932 -1.95 -11.99 -38.64
C LEU A 932 -1.75 -10.73 -37.78
N VAL A 933 -2.60 -10.51 -36.78
CA VAL A 933 -2.42 -9.39 -35.82
C VAL A 933 -1.08 -9.51 -35.11
N ARG A 934 -0.71 -10.71 -34.66
CA ARG A 934 0.60 -10.97 -34.03
C ARG A 934 1.76 -10.66 -34.96
N ASP A 935 1.69 -11.09 -36.22
CA ASP A 935 2.73 -10.85 -37.23
C ASP A 935 2.90 -9.34 -37.49
N VAL A 936 1.80 -8.61 -37.74
CA VAL A 936 1.83 -7.15 -37.94
C VAL A 936 2.42 -6.45 -36.72
N ARG A 937 1.97 -6.81 -35.51
CA ARG A 937 2.45 -6.23 -34.26
C ARG A 937 3.94 -6.47 -34.03
N THR A 938 4.42 -7.69 -34.26
CA THR A 938 5.83 -8.06 -34.03
C THR A 938 6.76 -7.47 -35.09
N LYS A 939 6.33 -7.39 -36.36
CA LYS A 939 7.06 -6.65 -37.42
C LYS A 939 7.19 -5.16 -37.13
N ALA A 940 6.22 -4.58 -36.42
CA ALA A 940 6.28 -3.20 -35.94
C ALA A 940 7.13 -3.02 -34.66
N GLY A 941 7.79 -4.07 -34.15
CA GLY A 941 8.60 -4.01 -32.92
C GLY A 941 7.79 -3.91 -31.63
N ILE A 942 6.48 -4.11 -31.67
CA ILE A 942 5.59 -3.96 -30.51
C ILE A 942 5.57 -5.27 -29.71
N THR A 943 6.43 -5.38 -28.71
CA THR A 943 6.49 -6.52 -27.77
C THR A 943 6.38 -6.03 -26.33
N PRO A 944 5.89 -6.87 -25.39
CA PRO A 944 5.87 -6.46 -23.99
C PRO A 944 7.30 -6.45 -23.43
N PHE A 945 7.52 -5.63 -22.42
CA PHE A 945 8.74 -5.62 -21.61
C PHE A 945 8.56 -6.49 -20.37
N VAL A 946 9.68 -6.89 -19.77
CA VAL A 946 9.73 -7.76 -18.58
C VAL A 946 10.20 -6.90 -17.41
N LYS A 947 9.41 -6.86 -16.36
CA LYS A 947 9.65 -6.04 -15.16
C LYS A 947 9.74 -6.93 -13.92
N GLN A 948 10.54 -6.50 -12.95
CA GLN A 948 10.71 -7.17 -11.67
C GLN A 948 9.70 -6.67 -10.63
N ILE A 949 9.29 -7.58 -9.75
CA ILE A 949 8.66 -7.27 -8.47
C ILE A 949 9.77 -7.23 -7.43
N ASP A 950 10.08 -6.04 -6.94
CA ASP A 950 11.23 -5.78 -6.07
C ASP A 950 10.87 -5.35 -4.64
N THR A 951 9.58 -5.27 -4.32
CA THR A 951 9.00 -4.80 -3.03
C THR A 951 9.13 -3.30 -2.75
N VAL A 952 9.93 -2.54 -3.50
CA VAL A 952 10.35 -1.17 -3.13
C VAL A 952 10.33 -0.18 -4.30
N ALA A 953 9.52 -0.44 -5.34
CA ALA A 953 9.38 0.44 -6.51
C ALA A 953 10.73 0.91 -7.10
N ALA A 954 11.68 -0.02 -7.24
CA ALA A 954 13.04 0.20 -7.73
C ALA A 954 13.98 1.08 -6.86
N GLU A 955 13.58 1.48 -5.65
CA GLU A 955 14.45 2.19 -4.69
C GLU A 955 15.76 1.42 -4.41
N PHE A 956 15.64 0.10 -4.22
CA PHE A 956 16.77 -0.83 -4.10
C PHE A 956 16.75 -1.87 -5.23
N PRO A 957 17.91 -2.40 -5.65
CA PRO A 957 17.95 -3.46 -6.65
C PRO A 957 17.38 -4.78 -6.11
N ALA A 958 16.58 -5.47 -6.92
CA ALA A 958 16.14 -6.84 -6.63
C ALA A 958 17.19 -7.86 -7.07
N TYR A 959 17.44 -8.84 -6.20
CA TYR A 959 18.27 -10.00 -6.52
C TYR A 959 17.43 -11.17 -7.05
N THR A 960 16.10 -11.15 -6.84
CA THR A 960 15.21 -12.21 -7.31
C THR A 960 14.59 -11.91 -8.67
N ASN A 961 14.44 -12.94 -9.50
CA ASN A 961 13.70 -12.86 -10.77
C ASN A 961 12.22 -13.24 -10.57
N TYR A 962 11.48 -12.43 -9.80
CA TYR A 962 10.03 -12.48 -9.76
C TYR A 962 9.47 -11.45 -10.72
N LEU A 963 8.82 -11.92 -11.80
CA LEU A 963 8.65 -11.13 -13.02
C LEU A 963 7.19 -11.05 -13.46
N TYR A 964 6.86 -9.94 -14.12
CA TYR A 964 5.65 -9.78 -14.92
C TYR A 964 6.00 -9.13 -16.26
N THR A 965 5.05 -9.16 -17.19
CA THR A 965 5.19 -8.49 -18.49
C THR A 965 4.26 -7.30 -18.60
N THR A 966 4.67 -6.23 -19.26
CA THR A 966 3.83 -5.06 -19.52
C THR A 966 4.16 -4.37 -20.84
N TYR A 967 3.16 -3.80 -21.51
CA TYR A 967 3.37 -2.92 -22.66
C TYR A 967 3.61 -1.45 -22.26
N ASN A 968 3.46 -1.11 -20.98
CA ASN A 968 3.57 0.25 -20.45
C ASN A 968 4.99 0.51 -19.89
N ALA A 969 5.99 0.33 -20.74
CA ALA A 969 7.41 0.36 -20.37
C ALA A 969 8.30 0.66 -21.58
N SER A 970 9.56 1.02 -21.33
CA SER A 970 10.54 1.33 -22.38
C SER A 970 11.77 0.39 -22.39
N GLU A 971 11.97 -0.41 -21.35
CA GLU A 971 13.08 -1.36 -21.24
C GLU A 971 12.75 -2.58 -20.36
N HIS A 972 13.54 -3.65 -20.50
CA HIS A 972 13.48 -4.83 -19.63
C HIS A 972 14.34 -4.61 -18.36
N ASP A 973 13.93 -5.20 -17.24
CA ASP A 973 14.73 -5.17 -16.00
C ASP A 973 15.82 -6.26 -15.95
N ILE A 974 15.72 -7.27 -16.81
CA ILE A 974 16.65 -8.40 -16.85
C ILE A 974 17.22 -8.60 -18.24
N ALA A 975 18.37 -9.29 -18.30
CA ALA A 975 18.91 -9.85 -19.54
C ALA A 975 18.36 -11.27 -19.80
N PHE A 976 18.33 -11.70 -21.06
CA PHE A 976 17.76 -12.99 -21.48
C PHE A 976 18.83 -14.02 -21.87
N ASN A 977 19.86 -14.17 -21.04
CA ASN A 977 21.03 -15.00 -21.36
C ASN A 977 20.92 -16.45 -20.85
N ASP A 978 20.02 -16.73 -19.90
CA ASP A 978 19.95 -18.00 -19.17
C ASP A 978 19.56 -19.21 -20.04
N ARG A 979 18.78 -18.99 -21.11
CA ARG A 979 18.25 -20.06 -22.00
C ARG A 979 17.67 -21.27 -21.25
N GLY A 980 16.92 -21.01 -20.17
CA GLY A 980 16.36 -22.04 -19.31
C GLY A 980 15.19 -22.83 -19.90
N VAL A 981 14.83 -23.94 -19.24
CA VAL A 981 13.67 -24.76 -19.57
C VAL A 981 12.41 -24.17 -18.96
N MET A 982 11.38 -23.95 -19.78
CA MET A 982 10.09 -23.43 -19.32
C MET A 982 9.22 -24.56 -18.75
N VAL A 983 8.67 -24.33 -17.56
CA VAL A 983 7.66 -25.18 -16.92
C VAL A 983 6.36 -24.39 -16.84
N LEU A 984 5.31 -24.92 -17.45
CA LEU A 984 3.98 -24.31 -17.44
C LEU A 984 3.19 -24.86 -16.26
N GLY A 985 2.69 -23.95 -15.41
CA GLY A 985 1.81 -24.32 -14.31
C GLY A 985 0.40 -24.67 -14.74
N SER A 986 -0.39 -25.16 -13.79
CA SER A 986 -1.78 -25.60 -14.00
C SER A 986 -2.78 -24.50 -14.39
N GLY A 987 -2.41 -23.22 -14.23
CA GLY A 987 -3.37 -22.13 -14.18
C GLY A 987 -4.26 -22.19 -12.92
N VAL A 988 -5.39 -21.51 -12.95
CA VAL A 988 -6.35 -21.41 -11.83
C VAL A 988 -6.95 -22.76 -11.44
N TYR A 989 -7.10 -22.99 -10.13
CA TYR A 989 -7.80 -24.16 -9.61
C TYR A 989 -9.27 -24.16 -10.03
N ARG A 990 -9.77 -25.37 -10.30
CA ARG A 990 -11.15 -25.65 -10.68
C ARG A 990 -11.48 -27.09 -10.35
N ILE A 991 -12.75 -27.46 -10.34
CA ILE A 991 -13.13 -28.85 -10.07
C ILE A 991 -12.55 -29.75 -11.18
N GLY A 992 -11.65 -30.67 -10.80
CA GLY A 992 -10.89 -31.54 -11.70
C GLY A 992 -9.46 -31.07 -12.01
N SER A 993 -9.02 -29.91 -11.50
CA SER A 993 -7.63 -29.46 -11.56
C SER A 993 -7.27 -28.67 -10.30
N SER A 994 -6.55 -29.32 -9.39
CA SER A 994 -6.23 -28.79 -8.06
C SER A 994 -4.73 -28.89 -7.74
N VAL A 995 -4.37 -28.90 -6.44
CA VAL A 995 -3.01 -28.81 -5.91
C VAL A 995 -2.06 -29.91 -6.42
N GLU A 996 -2.58 -31.06 -6.83
CA GLU A 996 -1.80 -32.15 -7.44
C GLU A 996 -0.99 -31.70 -8.65
N PHE A 997 -1.48 -30.76 -9.46
CA PHE A 997 -0.73 -30.22 -10.59
C PHE A 997 0.33 -29.19 -10.17
N ASP A 998 0.16 -28.54 -9.02
CA ASP A 998 1.23 -27.75 -8.41
C ASP A 998 2.36 -28.68 -7.96
N TRP A 999 2.01 -29.78 -7.31
CA TRP A 999 2.97 -30.79 -6.87
C TRP A 999 3.84 -31.27 -8.03
N CYS A 1000 3.21 -31.61 -9.17
CA CYS A 1000 3.91 -32.00 -10.39
C CYS A 1000 4.86 -30.90 -10.91
N SER A 1001 4.38 -29.65 -10.98
CA SER A 1001 5.16 -28.51 -11.49
C SER A 1001 6.39 -28.24 -10.61
N VAL A 1002 6.20 -28.21 -9.29
CA VAL A 1002 7.27 -27.98 -8.31
C VAL A 1002 8.29 -29.12 -8.33
N ARG A 1003 7.85 -30.38 -8.48
CA ARG A 1003 8.75 -31.53 -8.63
C ARG A 1003 9.56 -31.48 -9.91
N ALA A 1004 8.95 -31.13 -11.04
CA ALA A 1004 9.65 -30.94 -12.30
C ALA A 1004 10.75 -29.88 -12.15
N ILE A 1005 10.43 -28.74 -11.54
CA ILE A 1005 11.38 -27.65 -11.35
C ILE A 1005 12.52 -28.07 -10.40
N ARG A 1006 12.22 -28.72 -9.26
CA ARG A 1006 13.27 -29.24 -8.36
C ARG A 1006 14.21 -30.20 -9.07
N THR A 1007 13.68 -31.12 -9.86
CA THR A 1007 14.48 -32.11 -10.60
C THR A 1007 15.40 -31.43 -11.62
N LEU A 1008 14.89 -30.43 -12.35
CA LEU A 1008 15.69 -29.64 -13.30
C LEU A 1008 16.79 -28.85 -12.58
N MET A 1009 16.48 -28.22 -11.46
CA MET A 1009 17.45 -27.45 -10.66
C MET A 1009 18.54 -28.35 -10.06
N GLU A 1010 18.18 -29.50 -9.49
CA GLU A 1010 19.12 -30.50 -8.98
C GLU A 1010 20.05 -31.03 -10.09
N SER A 1011 19.62 -30.95 -11.35
CA SER A 1011 20.41 -31.30 -12.53
C SER A 1011 21.24 -30.12 -13.08
N GLY A 1012 21.26 -28.96 -12.40
CA GLY A 1012 21.97 -27.75 -12.83
C GLY A 1012 21.29 -26.99 -13.99
N ILE A 1013 20.05 -27.31 -14.34
CA ILE A 1013 19.32 -26.69 -15.45
C ILE A 1013 18.57 -25.46 -14.94
N LYS A 1014 18.76 -24.30 -15.59
CA LYS A 1014 17.98 -23.08 -15.32
C LYS A 1014 16.53 -23.28 -15.72
N THR A 1015 15.60 -22.81 -14.90
CA THR A 1015 14.15 -23.01 -15.09
C THR A 1015 13.39 -21.70 -15.18
N ILE A 1016 12.36 -21.66 -16.02
CA ILE A 1016 11.43 -20.53 -16.14
C ILE A 1016 10.02 -21.05 -15.80
N MET A 1017 9.46 -20.63 -14.67
CA MET A 1017 8.08 -20.99 -14.29
C MET A 1017 7.10 -19.95 -14.79
N MET A 1018 6.03 -20.38 -15.46
CA MET A 1018 4.92 -19.50 -15.86
C MET A 1018 3.60 -19.98 -15.25
N ASN A 1019 2.98 -19.14 -14.43
CA ASN A 1019 1.67 -19.41 -13.84
C ASN A 1019 0.94 -18.10 -13.48
N CYS A 1020 -0.38 -18.17 -13.28
CA CYS A 1020 -1.23 -17.02 -12.96
C CYS A 1020 -2.01 -17.17 -11.63
N LYS A 1021 -1.88 -18.29 -10.92
CA LYS A 1021 -2.43 -18.46 -9.57
C LYS A 1021 -1.46 -17.99 -8.49
N PHE A 1022 -1.98 -17.40 -7.42
CA PHE A 1022 -1.18 -16.92 -6.29
C PHE A 1022 -1.07 -17.94 -5.13
N THR A 1023 -1.93 -18.96 -5.08
CA THR A 1023 -1.88 -20.06 -4.11
C THR A 1023 -0.77 -21.10 -4.38
N LEU A 1024 0.22 -20.72 -5.19
CA LEU A 1024 1.32 -21.58 -5.62
C LEU A 1024 2.40 -21.69 -4.53
N SER A 1025 2.73 -22.92 -4.12
CA SER A 1025 3.77 -23.23 -3.12
C SER A 1025 5.20 -22.87 -3.58
N PHE A 1026 5.37 -22.44 -4.84
CA PHE A 1026 6.65 -22.14 -5.48
C PHE A 1026 7.49 -21.02 -4.84
N LEU A 1027 6.89 -20.06 -4.12
CA LEU A 1027 7.67 -19.03 -3.39
C LEU A 1027 8.60 -19.67 -2.34
N SER A 1028 8.36 -20.93 -1.93
CA SER A 1028 9.29 -21.67 -1.07
C SER A 1028 10.65 -21.93 -1.73
N LEU A 1029 10.67 -22.04 -3.07
CA LEU A 1029 11.87 -22.30 -3.87
C LEU A 1029 12.65 -21.04 -4.27
N LEU A 1030 12.02 -19.86 -4.23
CA LEU A 1030 12.66 -18.59 -4.65
C LEU A 1030 13.90 -18.20 -3.82
N SER A 1031 14.08 -18.72 -2.59
CA SER A 1031 15.31 -18.47 -1.82
C SER A 1031 16.45 -19.45 -2.10
N HIS A 1032 16.19 -20.57 -2.79
CA HIS A 1032 17.23 -21.46 -3.31
C HIS A 1032 17.61 -21.10 -4.75
N MET A 1033 17.02 -20.03 -5.32
CA MET A 1033 17.33 -19.52 -6.65
C MET A 1033 18.64 -18.69 -6.72
N PHE A 1034 19.57 -18.92 -5.80
CA PHE A 1034 20.86 -18.24 -5.76
C PHE A 1034 22.01 -19.23 -5.83
#